data_AF-A0AAU6H8Z0-F1
#
_entry.id   AF-A0AAU6H8Z0-F1
#
_cell.length_a   1.000
_cell.length_b   1.000
_cell.length_c   1.000
_cell.angle_alpha   90.00
_cell.angle_beta   90.00
_cell.angle_gamma   90.00
#
_symmetry.space_group_name_H-M   'P 1'
#
loop_
_entity.id
_entity.type
_entity.pdbx_description
1 polymer ?
#
loop_
_entity_poly.entity_id
_entity_poly.type
_entity_poly.pdbx_seq_one_letter_code
_entity_poly.pdbx_strand_id
1 'polypeptide(L)'
;MALGLSLPASGAAPEAAALPPQEPGVTLRVFDVQASLKTICTLKPGQTPNIDKKMSVINWTTDADFGLASNFVTQVTGNLNVAVAGSHTFRLASDDGSRLYVDDKLVIDHDGLHGSDLPEDGTVSLTAGYHSLRIEHFEAGGGQQITLSWKPPGASGFSVVPNSVLSTDAGVVRVTSPGRKECEGALDTPGDGLPLTGVHPNYTLTNLRPAGFEPQVSAMDWLPDGRLAVTTWGGTDNSTGEVYLLSNVTGATGPDKVTYKKIASGLKEPMGVKFVDGKLYVSQKHELTELNDTNGDDVTDQYKRIATWPFGNNFHEFAFGLLYKDGFFYLNLSVSINYGGATTDPQPAPNRGTTIKVNKANGAVSYVAGGLRTPNGIGWGPDGDMFVTDNQGGWLPSSKLVHIKQDRFFNHRMNPAGPFDSRPVTKPVLWLPQNEIANSPSTPLQLKEGPFAGQMLFGDVTYGGIQRAFLEKVGGEYQGAVFRLTQGLEAGVTRISVGPDGALYAGGLGAGGNWGQEGKLSYGLQKLTPNGTDAFDIRAMRAVPGGFELEYTQPVSTETAASLVGHYRIKQWRYVPTAAYGGPKVDEESLTAQSATLSADRRTVTLTLPGLKADRVVHVRSARPFSATDGKQLWSTEAWYTMNQLPGATSRTGEVQGVNGKCLDVDNSSTADGTKVQLWNCNGTAAQKWTVSGDETVRALGKCLDIDNGGTADGTKVQLYGCNGSAAQTWQPQADGTLRNPQSGKCLDASGGVWNDGTPIHLWACHTGPNQKWALP
;
A
#
# COMPACT_ATOMS: atom_id res chain seq x y z
N MET A 1 -42.99 -39.91 37.46
CA MET A 1 -43.56 -39.02 36.41
C MET A 1 -42.43 -38.14 35.90
N ALA A 2 -41.89 -38.48 34.73
CA ALA A 2 -40.86 -37.72 34.04
C ALA A 2 -41.54 -36.77 33.05
N LEU A 3 -41.20 -35.48 33.11
CA LEU A 3 -41.63 -34.46 32.16
C LEU A 3 -40.58 -34.39 31.03
N GLY A 4 -41.04 -34.62 29.80
CA GLY A 4 -40.21 -34.71 28.60
C GLY A 4 -39.70 -33.34 28.13
N LEU A 5 -38.41 -33.32 27.81
CA LEU A 5 -37.74 -32.25 27.06
C LEU A 5 -38.15 -32.36 25.59
N SER A 6 -38.69 -31.29 25.02
CA SER A 6 -38.86 -31.13 23.58
C SER A 6 -37.56 -30.61 22.96
N LEU A 7 -37.08 -31.29 21.93
CA LEU A 7 -35.95 -30.88 21.10
C LEU A 7 -36.37 -29.72 20.18
N PRO A 8 -35.51 -28.73 19.91
CA PRO A 8 -35.80 -27.71 18.91
C PRO A 8 -35.72 -28.32 17.50
N ALA A 9 -36.62 -27.87 16.63
CA ALA A 9 -36.70 -28.28 15.24
C ALA A 9 -35.39 -28.03 14.50
N SER A 10 -35.00 -28.99 13.65
CA SER A 10 -33.86 -28.93 12.75
C SER A 10 -33.92 -27.68 11.86
N GLY A 11 -32.98 -26.76 12.06
CA GLY A 11 -32.73 -25.70 11.08
C GLY A 11 -32.32 -26.32 9.75
N ALA A 12 -32.96 -25.88 8.67
CA ALA A 12 -32.51 -26.20 7.31
C ALA A 12 -31.05 -25.76 7.17
N ALA A 13 -30.23 -26.59 6.52
CA ALA A 13 -28.87 -26.23 6.16
C ALA A 13 -28.89 -24.93 5.34
N PRO A 14 -27.93 -24.01 5.54
CA PRO A 14 -27.82 -22.84 4.69
C PRO A 14 -27.72 -23.30 3.24
N GLU A 15 -28.60 -22.76 2.40
CA GLU A 15 -28.58 -22.98 0.96
C GLU A 15 -27.17 -22.59 0.46
N ALA A 16 -26.47 -23.54 -0.16
CA ALA A 16 -25.13 -23.31 -0.66
C ALA A 16 -25.18 -22.09 -1.59
N ALA A 17 -24.42 -21.04 -1.28
CA ALA A 17 -24.34 -19.86 -2.11
C ALA A 17 -24.08 -20.28 -3.56
N ALA A 18 -24.89 -19.77 -4.50
CA ALA A 18 -24.74 -20.11 -5.90
C ALA A 18 -23.28 -19.86 -6.32
N LEU A 19 -22.62 -20.87 -6.88
CA LEU A 19 -21.26 -20.73 -7.37
C LEU A 19 -21.20 -19.53 -8.34
N PRO A 20 -20.21 -18.64 -8.22
CA PRO A 20 -20.01 -17.59 -9.23
C PRO A 20 -19.87 -18.25 -10.61
N PRO A 21 -20.08 -17.52 -11.73
CA PRO A 21 -19.91 -18.08 -13.06
C PRO A 21 -18.61 -18.89 -13.16
N GLN A 22 -18.70 -20.15 -13.59
CA GLN A 22 -17.55 -21.08 -13.63
C GLN A 22 -17.04 -21.26 -15.06
N GLU A 23 -15.75 -21.54 -15.22
CA GLU A 23 -15.11 -21.95 -16.47
C GLU A 23 -14.25 -23.23 -16.28
N PRO A 24 -14.03 -24.05 -17.33
CA PRO A 24 -13.25 -25.29 -17.21
C PRO A 24 -11.80 -25.05 -16.78
N GLY A 25 -11.34 -25.88 -15.84
CA GLY A 25 -9.96 -25.89 -15.33
C GLY A 25 -9.84 -25.62 -13.83
N VAL A 26 -8.63 -25.33 -13.38
CA VAL A 26 -8.29 -24.94 -11.99
C VAL A 26 -7.42 -23.69 -12.00
N THR A 27 -7.38 -22.99 -10.87
CA THR A 27 -6.45 -21.88 -10.64
C THR A 27 -5.19 -22.40 -9.96
N LEU A 28 -4.01 -22.14 -10.55
CA LEU A 28 -2.69 -22.35 -9.96
C LEU A 28 -2.14 -20.99 -9.50
N ARG A 29 -1.85 -20.87 -8.21
CA ARG A 29 -1.08 -19.76 -7.63
C ARG A 29 0.28 -20.25 -7.17
N VAL A 30 1.33 -19.49 -7.44
CA VAL A 30 2.71 -19.80 -7.06
C VAL A 30 3.30 -18.64 -6.29
N PHE A 31 3.95 -18.94 -5.16
CA PHE A 31 4.51 -18.01 -4.21
C PHE A 31 5.99 -18.29 -4.06
N ASP A 32 6.82 -17.37 -4.54
CA ASP A 32 8.28 -17.43 -4.45
C ASP A 32 8.72 -17.12 -3.02
N VAL A 33 9.08 -18.13 -2.23
CA VAL A 33 9.49 -17.94 -0.83
C VAL A 33 10.99 -17.67 -0.69
N GLN A 34 11.76 -17.89 -1.77
CA GLN A 34 13.22 -17.67 -1.85
C GLN A 34 14.01 -18.33 -0.71
N ALA A 35 13.44 -19.38 -0.12
CA ALA A 35 14.01 -20.12 0.99
C ALA A 35 13.69 -21.60 0.80
N SER A 36 14.69 -22.45 1.05
CA SER A 36 14.50 -23.90 1.01
C SER A 36 13.59 -24.33 2.15
N LEU A 37 12.52 -25.03 1.79
CA LEU A 37 11.54 -25.60 2.70
C LEU A 37 11.84 -27.08 2.93
N LYS A 38 11.36 -27.62 4.05
CA LYS A 38 11.41 -29.06 4.36
C LYS A 38 10.03 -29.69 4.47
N THR A 39 9.03 -28.84 4.65
CA THR A 39 7.61 -29.15 4.81
C THR A 39 6.82 -27.97 4.25
N ILE A 40 5.56 -28.19 3.90
CA ILE A 40 4.62 -27.14 3.53
C ILE A 40 4.59 -26.11 4.66
N CYS A 41 4.76 -24.84 4.30
CA CYS A 41 4.59 -23.74 5.23
C CYS A 41 3.22 -23.09 5.04
N THR A 42 2.67 -22.54 6.13
CA THR A 42 1.52 -21.64 6.04
C THR A 42 2.02 -20.29 5.53
N LEU A 43 1.53 -19.86 4.37
CA LEU A 43 1.80 -18.52 3.86
C LEU A 43 1.12 -17.48 4.75
N LYS A 44 1.80 -16.37 5.03
CA LYS A 44 1.14 -15.24 5.70
C LYS A 44 -0.08 -14.79 4.88
N PRO A 45 -1.23 -14.47 5.52
CA PRO A 45 -2.44 -14.07 4.82
C PRO A 45 -2.28 -12.78 4.00
N GLY A 46 -3.06 -12.65 2.92
CA GLY A 46 -3.15 -11.40 2.15
C GLY A 46 -1.99 -11.13 1.18
N GLN A 47 -1.15 -12.14 0.91
CA GLN A 47 -0.06 -12.03 -0.05
C GLN A 47 -0.56 -12.28 -1.48
N THR A 48 -0.26 -11.35 -2.40
CA THR A 48 -0.50 -11.54 -3.83
C THR A 48 0.55 -12.50 -4.41
N PRO A 49 0.17 -13.55 -5.18
CA PRO A 49 1.10 -14.55 -5.70
C PRO A 49 2.07 -13.98 -6.73
N ASN A 50 3.19 -14.67 -6.97
CA ASN A 50 4.15 -14.34 -8.04
C ASN A 50 3.62 -14.75 -9.41
N ILE A 51 2.88 -15.87 -9.47
CA ILE A 51 2.25 -16.41 -10.67
C ILE A 51 0.82 -16.80 -10.33
N ASP A 52 -0.13 -16.46 -11.20
CA ASP A 52 -1.53 -16.87 -11.12
C ASP A 52 -1.99 -17.28 -12.53
N LYS A 53 -2.30 -18.57 -12.72
CA LYS A 53 -2.64 -19.18 -14.01
C LYS A 53 -3.92 -19.99 -13.93
N LYS A 54 -4.70 -19.98 -15.01
CA LYS A 54 -5.73 -21.00 -15.25
C LYS A 54 -5.09 -22.20 -15.94
N MET A 55 -5.25 -23.38 -15.35
CA MET A 55 -4.70 -24.64 -15.85
C MET A 55 -5.83 -25.60 -16.20
N SER A 56 -5.73 -26.33 -17.31
CA SER A 56 -6.79 -27.25 -17.77
C SER A 56 -6.84 -28.56 -16.99
N VAL A 57 -5.69 -29.09 -16.58
CA VAL A 57 -5.55 -30.31 -15.78
C VAL A 57 -4.42 -30.12 -14.78
N ILE A 58 -4.37 -30.95 -13.74
CA ILE A 58 -3.29 -30.96 -12.75
C ILE A 58 -2.30 -32.07 -13.14
N ASN A 59 -1.38 -31.72 -14.03
CA ASN A 59 -0.29 -32.59 -14.48
C ASN A 59 0.86 -31.70 -14.98
N TRP A 60 1.64 -31.17 -14.05
CA TRP A 60 2.65 -30.14 -14.29
C TRP A 60 4.02 -30.65 -13.85
N THR A 61 5.04 -30.44 -14.68
CA THR A 61 6.35 -31.09 -14.51
C THR A 61 7.53 -30.20 -14.90
N THR A 62 7.28 -28.94 -15.28
CA THR A 62 8.30 -28.06 -15.86
C THR A 62 8.33 -26.69 -15.21
N ASP A 63 9.50 -26.03 -15.22
CA ASP A 63 9.66 -24.62 -14.86
C ASP A 63 8.62 -23.71 -15.52
N ALA A 64 8.23 -24.01 -16.77
CA ALA A 64 7.26 -23.20 -17.51
C ALA A 64 5.85 -23.32 -16.93
N ASP A 65 5.47 -24.47 -16.37
CA ASP A 65 4.17 -24.67 -15.73
C ASP A 65 4.04 -23.79 -14.48
N PHE A 66 5.06 -23.82 -13.62
CA PHE A 66 5.07 -23.08 -12.36
C PHE A 66 5.54 -21.62 -12.50
N GLY A 67 6.33 -21.32 -13.53
CA GLY A 67 7.02 -20.04 -13.71
C GLY A 67 8.25 -19.85 -12.82
N LEU A 68 8.63 -20.85 -12.03
CA LEU A 68 9.79 -20.87 -11.12
C LEU A 68 10.41 -22.26 -11.12
N ALA A 69 11.73 -22.31 -10.90
CA ALA A 69 12.48 -23.56 -10.85
C ALA A 69 12.47 -24.22 -9.47
N SER A 70 12.55 -23.43 -8.38
CA SER A 70 12.58 -23.96 -7.02
C SER A 70 12.25 -22.92 -5.95
N ASN A 71 12.18 -23.36 -4.69
CA ASN A 71 11.90 -22.54 -3.51
C ASN A 71 10.56 -21.79 -3.58
N PHE A 72 9.51 -22.50 -3.96
CA PHE A 72 8.16 -21.94 -4.05
C PHE A 72 7.11 -22.80 -3.36
N VAL A 73 6.01 -22.17 -3.00
CA VAL A 73 4.77 -22.82 -2.55
C VAL A 73 3.72 -22.63 -3.62
N THR A 74 2.88 -23.64 -3.85
CA THR A 74 1.72 -23.53 -4.73
C THR A 74 0.42 -23.76 -3.97
N GLN A 75 -0.61 -23.05 -4.42
CA GLN A 75 -1.99 -23.29 -4.05
C GLN A 75 -2.79 -23.53 -5.33
N VAL A 76 -3.36 -24.72 -5.46
CA VAL A 76 -4.28 -25.06 -6.53
C VAL A 76 -5.70 -25.01 -5.99
N THR A 77 -6.59 -24.29 -6.65
CA THR A 77 -8.00 -24.17 -6.23
C THR A 77 -8.95 -24.36 -7.41
N GLY A 78 -10.03 -25.09 -7.21
CA GLY A 78 -11.10 -25.25 -8.18
C GLY A 78 -12.25 -26.06 -7.60
N ASN A 79 -13.11 -26.57 -8.48
CA ASN A 79 -14.24 -27.42 -8.15
C ASN A 79 -14.16 -28.70 -8.98
N LEU A 80 -14.42 -29.84 -8.34
CA LEU A 80 -14.56 -31.16 -8.93
C LEU A 80 -16.05 -31.48 -9.11
N ASN A 81 -16.50 -31.69 -10.34
CA ASN A 81 -17.86 -32.15 -10.63
C ASN A 81 -17.93 -33.68 -10.69
N VAL A 82 -18.53 -34.28 -9.68
CA VAL A 82 -18.70 -35.72 -9.54
C VAL A 82 -20.02 -36.15 -10.16
N ALA A 83 -19.97 -37.00 -11.19
CA ALA A 83 -21.17 -37.49 -11.86
C ALA A 83 -21.89 -38.61 -11.08
N VAL A 84 -21.13 -39.45 -10.37
CA VAL A 84 -21.64 -40.64 -9.68
C VAL A 84 -21.21 -40.59 -8.21
N ALA A 85 -22.17 -40.53 -7.30
CA ALA A 85 -21.88 -40.58 -5.87
C ALA A 85 -21.19 -41.90 -5.49
N GLY A 86 -20.26 -41.85 -4.54
CA GLY A 86 -19.56 -43.03 -4.04
C GLY A 86 -18.12 -42.76 -3.62
N SER A 87 -17.39 -43.86 -3.40
CA SER A 87 -15.98 -43.82 -3.01
C SER A 87 -15.09 -43.43 -4.19
N HIS A 88 -14.39 -42.31 -4.06
CA HIS A 88 -13.40 -41.85 -5.01
C HIS A 88 -12.02 -41.96 -4.37
N THR A 89 -11.10 -42.65 -5.03
CA THR A 89 -9.69 -42.68 -4.62
C THR A 89 -8.91 -41.71 -5.49
N PHE A 90 -8.20 -40.79 -4.86
CA PHE A 90 -7.27 -39.86 -5.49
C PHE A 90 -5.85 -40.37 -5.31
N ARG A 91 -4.97 -40.00 -6.24
CA ARG A 91 -3.53 -40.21 -6.21
C ARG A 91 -2.85 -38.89 -6.47
N LEU A 92 -1.95 -38.47 -5.60
CA LEU A 92 -1.17 -37.25 -5.73
C LEU A 92 0.31 -37.62 -5.82
N ALA A 93 0.94 -37.28 -6.94
CA ALA A 93 2.38 -37.36 -7.13
C ALA A 93 2.96 -35.94 -7.12
N SER A 94 4.01 -35.71 -6.33
CA SER A 94 4.72 -34.43 -6.28
C SER A 94 6.21 -34.61 -6.07
N ASP A 95 7.00 -33.67 -6.60
CA ASP A 95 8.39 -33.49 -6.14
C ASP A 95 8.31 -32.51 -4.96
N ASP A 96 8.84 -32.92 -3.82
CA ASP A 96 8.58 -32.42 -2.47
C ASP A 96 7.08 -32.41 -2.06
N GLY A 97 6.77 -31.77 -0.93
CA GLY A 97 5.56 -31.96 -0.14
C GLY A 97 4.27 -31.52 -0.82
N SER A 98 3.20 -32.31 -0.65
CA SER A 98 1.86 -31.94 -1.11
C SER A 98 0.70 -32.42 -0.22
N ARG A 99 -0.43 -31.71 -0.24
CA ARG A 99 -1.67 -32.05 0.47
C ARG A 99 -2.89 -31.84 -0.41
N LEU A 100 -3.81 -32.80 -0.44
CA LEU A 100 -5.10 -32.71 -1.13
C LEU A 100 -6.24 -32.51 -0.15
N TYR A 101 -7.08 -31.51 -0.42
CA TYR A 101 -8.34 -31.26 0.27
C TYR A 101 -9.51 -31.35 -0.70
N VAL A 102 -10.61 -31.99 -0.27
CA VAL A 102 -11.90 -32.00 -0.95
C VAL A 102 -12.99 -31.63 0.06
N ASP A 103 -13.79 -30.60 -0.22
CA ASP A 103 -14.76 -30.03 0.74
C ASP A 103 -14.12 -29.70 2.10
N ASP A 104 -12.95 -29.05 2.05
CA ASP A 104 -12.09 -28.70 3.19
C ASP A 104 -11.62 -29.88 4.06
N LYS A 105 -11.90 -31.13 3.65
CA LYS A 105 -11.41 -32.33 4.32
C LYS A 105 -10.08 -32.74 3.71
N LEU A 106 -9.07 -32.94 4.55
CA LEU A 106 -7.78 -33.50 4.16
C LEU A 106 -7.96 -34.95 3.68
N VAL A 107 -7.66 -35.21 2.41
CA VAL A 107 -7.78 -36.54 1.77
C VAL A 107 -6.42 -37.20 1.61
N ILE A 108 -5.37 -36.43 1.29
CA ILE A 108 -3.98 -36.90 1.18
C ILE A 108 -3.09 -35.92 1.94
N ASP A 109 -2.22 -36.44 2.80
CA ASP A 109 -1.12 -35.71 3.42
C ASP A 109 0.22 -36.35 3.04
N HIS A 110 0.88 -35.78 2.05
CA HIS A 110 2.16 -36.22 1.52
C HIS A 110 3.20 -35.11 1.73
N ASP A 111 3.25 -34.53 2.92
CA ASP A 111 4.20 -33.47 3.26
C ASP A 111 5.61 -34.01 3.58
N GLY A 112 6.64 -33.22 3.29
CA GLY A 112 8.05 -33.61 3.43
C GLY A 112 8.85 -33.45 2.15
N LEU A 113 10.14 -33.77 2.22
CA LEU A 113 11.01 -33.84 1.04
C LEU A 113 10.96 -35.27 0.47
N HIS A 114 10.62 -35.40 -0.81
CA HIS A 114 10.58 -36.67 -1.54
C HIS A 114 10.54 -36.44 -3.05
N GLY A 115 10.89 -37.46 -3.83
CA GLY A 115 10.80 -37.43 -5.29
C GLY A 115 9.41 -37.79 -5.81
N SER A 116 9.10 -37.38 -7.05
CA SER A 116 7.81 -37.63 -7.68
C SER A 116 7.50 -39.10 -8.03
N ASP A 117 8.47 -39.99 -7.87
CA ASP A 117 8.32 -41.44 -8.04
C ASP A 117 7.56 -42.12 -6.88
N LEU A 118 7.30 -41.39 -5.79
CA LEU A 118 6.53 -41.84 -4.64
C LEU A 118 5.18 -41.09 -4.60
N PRO A 119 4.10 -41.59 -5.25
CA PRO A 119 2.77 -41.01 -5.10
C PRO A 119 2.06 -41.51 -3.84
N GLU A 120 1.13 -40.72 -3.29
CA GLU A 120 0.26 -41.13 -2.17
C GLU A 120 -1.20 -41.19 -2.61
N ASP A 121 -1.95 -42.14 -2.07
CA ASP A 121 -3.36 -42.36 -2.36
C ASP A 121 -4.24 -41.96 -1.17
N GLY A 122 -5.38 -41.34 -1.45
CA GLY A 122 -6.38 -40.97 -0.44
C GLY A 122 -7.79 -41.22 -0.94
N THR A 123 -8.69 -41.66 -0.06
CA THR A 123 -10.07 -42.02 -0.46
C THR A 123 -11.10 -41.19 0.31
N VAL A 124 -12.10 -40.69 -0.41
CA VAL A 124 -13.21 -39.92 0.15
C VAL A 124 -14.54 -40.31 -0.52
N SER A 125 -15.61 -40.33 0.26
CA SER A 125 -16.97 -40.53 -0.24
C SER A 125 -17.58 -39.20 -0.65
N LEU A 126 -17.95 -39.07 -1.93
CA LEU A 126 -18.53 -37.85 -2.50
C LEU A 126 -19.96 -38.10 -2.98
N THR A 127 -20.79 -37.06 -2.91
CA THR A 127 -22.11 -37.04 -3.56
C THR A 127 -21.97 -36.75 -5.04
N ALA A 128 -23.06 -36.82 -5.81
CA ALA A 128 -23.05 -36.26 -7.16
C ALA A 128 -23.16 -34.73 -7.07
N GLY A 129 -22.44 -34.01 -7.93
CA GLY A 129 -22.40 -32.55 -7.97
C GLY A 129 -21.01 -31.96 -7.79
N TYR A 130 -20.95 -30.65 -7.53
CA TYR A 130 -19.71 -29.91 -7.36
C TYR A 130 -19.17 -30.06 -5.93
N HIS A 131 -17.87 -30.31 -5.84
CA HIS A 131 -17.09 -30.40 -4.61
C HIS A 131 -15.91 -29.46 -4.71
N SER A 132 -15.57 -28.74 -3.65
CA SER A 132 -14.40 -27.87 -3.67
C SER A 132 -13.12 -28.72 -3.69
N LEU A 133 -12.12 -28.29 -4.47
CA LEU A 133 -10.84 -28.96 -4.64
C LEU A 133 -9.72 -27.98 -4.30
N ARG A 134 -8.83 -28.37 -3.38
CA ARG A 134 -7.66 -27.57 -3.02
C ARG A 134 -6.41 -28.45 -2.89
N ILE A 135 -5.29 -28.02 -3.46
CA ILE A 135 -3.99 -28.66 -3.25
C ILE A 135 -2.99 -27.62 -2.75
N GLU A 136 -2.28 -27.96 -1.68
CA GLU A 136 -1.09 -27.24 -1.23
C GLU A 136 0.14 -28.05 -1.64
N HIS A 137 1.19 -27.38 -2.09
CA HIS A 137 2.44 -28.03 -2.47
C HIS A 137 3.62 -27.09 -2.27
N PHE A 138 4.81 -27.62 -1.99
CA PHE A 138 6.05 -26.84 -2.05
C PHE A 138 7.11 -27.57 -2.86
N GLU A 139 8.01 -26.79 -3.46
CA GLU A 139 9.19 -27.26 -4.17
C GLU A 139 10.42 -26.58 -3.56
N ALA A 140 11.39 -27.36 -3.06
CA ALA A 140 12.67 -26.84 -2.55
C ALA A 140 13.79 -26.91 -3.58
N GLY A 141 13.88 -28.00 -4.34
CA GLY A 141 14.76 -28.22 -5.48
C GLY A 141 14.99 -29.71 -5.76
N GLY A 142 15.42 -30.08 -6.96
CA GLY A 142 15.61 -31.49 -7.35
C GLY A 142 14.82 -31.88 -8.59
N GLY A 143 13.86 -31.04 -8.96
CA GLY A 143 12.93 -31.14 -10.06
C GLY A 143 11.73 -30.26 -9.72
N GLN A 144 10.57 -30.51 -10.33
CA GLN A 144 9.29 -30.08 -9.79
C GLN A 144 8.17 -30.89 -10.45
N GLN A 145 7.20 -31.33 -9.67
CA GLN A 145 6.04 -32.03 -10.22
C GLN A 145 4.80 -31.87 -9.35
N ILE A 146 3.64 -31.77 -9.99
CA ILE A 146 2.36 -32.08 -9.34
C ILE A 146 1.41 -32.74 -10.34
N THR A 147 0.94 -33.94 -10.00
CA THR A 147 -0.01 -34.69 -10.82
C THR A 147 -1.14 -35.22 -9.94
N LEU A 148 -2.38 -34.79 -10.22
CA LEU A 148 -3.57 -35.35 -9.58
C LEU A 148 -4.23 -36.37 -10.51
N SER A 149 -4.29 -37.60 -10.04
CA SER A 149 -5.05 -38.68 -10.67
C SER A 149 -6.17 -39.16 -9.75
N TRP A 150 -7.16 -39.81 -10.32
CA TRP A 150 -8.27 -40.39 -9.56
C TRP A 150 -8.73 -41.73 -10.13
N LYS A 151 -9.45 -42.46 -9.31
CA LYS A 151 -10.16 -43.70 -9.61
C LYS A 151 -11.60 -43.51 -9.11
N PRO A 152 -12.52 -43.01 -9.96
CA PRO A 152 -13.92 -42.86 -9.58
C PRO A 152 -14.60 -44.23 -9.39
N PRO A 153 -15.81 -44.28 -8.78
CA PRO A 153 -16.55 -45.52 -8.58
C PRO A 153 -16.66 -46.35 -9.86
N GLY A 154 -16.23 -47.61 -9.79
CA GLY A 154 -16.29 -48.55 -10.92
C GLY A 154 -15.13 -48.47 -11.92
N ALA A 155 -14.19 -47.52 -11.78
CA ALA A 155 -12.99 -47.48 -12.62
C ALA A 155 -12.01 -48.63 -12.30
N SER A 156 -11.34 -49.16 -13.33
CA SER A 156 -10.36 -50.26 -13.17
C SER A 156 -8.98 -49.79 -12.71
N GLY A 157 -8.62 -48.53 -12.94
CA GLY A 157 -7.31 -47.95 -12.57
C GLY A 157 -7.37 -46.42 -12.44
N PHE A 158 -6.24 -45.83 -12.10
CA PHE A 158 -6.09 -44.37 -12.00
C PHE A 158 -5.97 -43.72 -13.39
N SER A 159 -6.56 -42.54 -13.53
CA SER A 159 -6.35 -41.63 -14.66
C SER A 159 -6.17 -40.20 -14.16
N VAL A 160 -5.49 -39.36 -14.93
CA VAL A 160 -5.42 -37.91 -14.62
C VAL A 160 -6.83 -37.36 -14.56
N VAL A 161 -7.12 -36.53 -13.56
CA VAL A 161 -8.44 -35.90 -13.42
C VAL A 161 -8.70 -35.03 -14.65
N PRO A 162 -9.73 -35.32 -15.47
CA PRO A 162 -9.92 -34.64 -16.75
C PRO A 162 -10.48 -33.23 -16.57
N ASN A 163 -10.13 -32.32 -17.47
CA ASN A 163 -10.66 -30.94 -17.49
C ASN A 163 -12.19 -30.89 -17.49
N SER A 164 -12.86 -31.90 -18.05
CA SER A 164 -14.32 -31.99 -18.13
C SER A 164 -15.01 -32.08 -16.76
N VAL A 165 -14.28 -32.43 -15.70
CA VAL A 165 -14.80 -32.47 -14.32
C VAL A 165 -14.18 -31.39 -13.44
N LEU A 166 -13.35 -30.50 -13.99
CA LEU A 166 -12.70 -29.42 -13.26
C LEU A 166 -13.28 -28.08 -13.68
N SER A 167 -13.51 -27.20 -12.70
CA SER A 167 -13.93 -25.82 -12.95
C SER A 167 -13.34 -24.84 -11.95
N THR A 168 -13.22 -23.58 -12.35
CA THR A 168 -12.77 -22.46 -11.52
C THR A 168 -13.60 -21.23 -11.85
N ASP A 169 -13.50 -20.19 -11.04
CA ASP A 169 -14.24 -18.95 -11.26
C ASP A 169 -13.88 -18.33 -12.62
N ALA A 170 -14.90 -17.94 -13.38
CA ALA A 170 -14.77 -17.32 -14.69
C ALA A 170 -14.55 -15.81 -14.58
N GLY A 171 -13.82 -15.25 -15.55
CA GLY A 171 -13.61 -13.80 -15.66
C GLY A 171 -12.73 -13.21 -14.55
N VAL A 172 -11.96 -14.04 -13.85
CA VAL A 172 -11.07 -13.63 -12.76
C VAL A 172 -9.89 -12.81 -13.29
N VAL A 173 -9.64 -11.65 -12.69
CA VAL A 173 -8.43 -10.87 -12.93
C VAL A 173 -7.26 -11.47 -12.14
N ARG A 174 -6.33 -12.13 -12.83
CA ARG A 174 -5.18 -12.82 -12.23
C ARG A 174 -4.02 -11.86 -11.97
N VAL A 175 -4.05 -11.18 -10.83
CA VAL A 175 -3.03 -10.19 -10.45
C VAL A 175 -1.85 -10.88 -9.79
N THR A 176 -0.64 -10.51 -10.20
CA THR A 176 0.60 -11.01 -9.64
C THR A 176 1.44 -9.90 -9.04
N SER A 177 2.29 -10.24 -8.07
CA SER A 177 3.25 -9.32 -7.45
C SER A 177 4.60 -10.02 -7.36
N PRO A 178 5.68 -9.46 -7.94
CA PRO A 178 7.02 -10.00 -7.79
C PRO A 178 7.52 -9.86 -6.35
N GLY A 179 8.69 -10.46 -6.08
CA GLY A 179 9.36 -10.43 -4.78
C GLY A 179 8.99 -11.61 -3.89
N ARG A 180 9.78 -11.76 -2.82
CA ARG A 180 9.67 -12.83 -1.84
C ARG A 180 8.32 -12.82 -1.12
N LYS A 181 7.77 -14.01 -0.90
CA LYS A 181 6.60 -14.28 -0.05
C LYS A 181 7.04 -14.88 1.27
N GLU A 182 6.30 -14.57 2.32
CA GLU A 182 6.64 -14.98 3.68
C GLU A 182 5.74 -16.12 4.16
N CYS A 183 6.37 -17.13 4.76
CA CYS A 183 5.68 -18.08 5.62
C CYS A 183 5.46 -17.47 7.01
N GLU A 184 4.43 -17.93 7.72
CA GLU A 184 4.22 -17.60 9.13
C GLU A 184 5.41 -18.08 9.97
N GLY A 185 5.96 -17.19 10.79
CA GLY A 185 6.98 -17.56 11.77
C GLY A 185 6.38 -18.24 13.00
N ALA A 186 7.15 -19.08 13.69
CA ALA A 186 6.68 -19.79 14.89
C ALA A 186 6.22 -18.88 16.05
N LEU A 187 6.64 -17.62 16.06
CA LEU A 187 6.26 -16.61 17.05
C LEU A 187 5.30 -15.56 16.49
N ASP A 188 4.95 -15.66 15.20
CA ASP A 188 4.04 -14.72 14.58
C ASP A 188 2.62 -14.97 15.10
N THR A 189 1.93 -13.88 15.41
CA THR A 189 0.56 -13.89 15.92
C THR A 189 -0.19 -12.68 15.37
N PRO A 190 -1.53 -12.64 15.37
CA PRO A 190 -2.27 -11.48 14.90
C PRO A 190 -1.80 -10.18 15.57
N GLY A 191 -1.41 -9.20 14.73
CA GLY A 191 -0.85 -7.92 15.15
C GLY A 191 0.66 -7.91 15.40
N ASP A 192 1.31 -9.09 15.42
CA ASP A 192 2.74 -9.28 15.62
C ASP A 192 3.33 -10.20 14.55
N GLY A 193 3.71 -9.61 13.41
CA GLY A 193 4.22 -10.33 12.23
C GLY A 193 3.12 -10.87 11.30
N LEU A 194 1.86 -10.96 11.77
CA LEU A 194 0.67 -11.28 10.97
C LEU A 194 -0.32 -10.10 10.95
N PRO A 195 -1.18 -10.01 9.91
CA PRO A 195 -2.31 -9.10 9.94
C PRO A 195 -3.18 -9.29 11.19
N LEU A 196 -3.83 -8.21 11.65
CA LEU A 196 -4.85 -8.31 12.69
C LEU A 196 -6.02 -9.16 12.18
N THR A 197 -6.76 -9.83 13.06
CA THR A 197 -7.95 -10.60 12.67
C THR A 197 -9.24 -10.06 13.27
N GLY A 198 -9.13 -9.25 14.33
CA GLY A 198 -10.25 -8.70 15.07
C GLY A 198 -10.41 -7.19 14.95
N VAL A 199 -11.53 -6.71 15.51
CA VAL A 199 -11.82 -5.29 15.64
C VAL A 199 -10.98 -4.69 16.77
N HIS A 200 -10.43 -3.50 16.55
CA HIS A 200 -9.65 -2.79 17.55
C HIS A 200 -10.47 -2.60 18.84
N PRO A 201 -9.94 -2.95 20.04
CA PRO A 201 -10.74 -3.01 21.27
C PRO A 201 -11.47 -1.71 21.63
N ASN A 202 -10.87 -0.54 21.32
CA ASN A 202 -11.47 0.79 21.53
C ASN A 202 -12.78 1.05 20.75
N TYR A 203 -13.23 0.13 19.89
CA TYR A 203 -14.44 0.29 19.09
C TYR A 203 -15.42 -0.86 19.27
N THR A 204 -16.70 -0.51 19.32
CA THR A 204 -17.81 -1.44 19.15
C THR A 204 -18.22 -1.46 17.68
N LEU A 205 -18.17 -2.62 17.04
CA LEU A 205 -18.61 -2.83 15.66
C LEU A 205 -20.13 -3.01 15.58
N THR A 206 -20.76 -2.35 14.61
CA THR A 206 -22.20 -2.48 14.32
C THR A 206 -22.40 -2.63 12.82
N ASN A 207 -23.15 -3.65 12.40
CA ASN A 207 -23.58 -3.78 11.00
C ASN A 207 -24.74 -2.81 10.73
N LEU A 208 -24.71 -2.13 9.59
CA LEU A 208 -25.72 -1.15 9.20
C LEU A 208 -26.57 -1.61 8.02
N ARG A 209 -26.47 -2.88 7.60
CA ARG A 209 -27.18 -3.40 6.43
C ARG A 209 -28.46 -4.15 6.84
N PRO A 210 -29.66 -3.62 6.53
CA PRO A 210 -30.89 -4.39 6.64
C PRO A 210 -30.87 -5.63 5.75
N ALA A 211 -31.73 -6.60 6.04
CA ALA A 211 -31.85 -7.81 5.23
C ALA A 211 -32.15 -7.46 3.75
N GLY A 212 -31.39 -8.06 2.82
CA GLY A 212 -31.50 -7.80 1.39
C GLY A 212 -30.78 -6.53 0.88
N PHE A 213 -30.16 -5.74 1.78
CA PHE A 213 -29.35 -4.59 1.38
C PHE A 213 -27.86 -4.96 1.35
N GLU A 214 -27.32 -5.09 0.15
CA GLU A 214 -25.95 -5.56 -0.12
C GLU A 214 -25.12 -4.52 -0.90
N PRO A 215 -24.89 -3.31 -0.33
CA PRO A 215 -24.25 -2.23 -1.05
C PRO A 215 -22.75 -2.48 -1.27
N GLN A 216 -22.32 -2.49 -2.53
CA GLN A 216 -20.90 -2.32 -2.88
C GLN A 216 -20.52 -0.85 -2.76
N VAL A 217 -20.24 -0.40 -1.53
CA VAL A 217 -20.09 1.02 -1.22
C VAL A 217 -18.84 1.62 -1.88
N SER A 218 -19.06 2.58 -2.77
CA SER A 218 -18.00 3.26 -3.54
C SER A 218 -17.83 4.74 -3.21
N ALA A 219 -18.76 5.36 -2.47
CA ALA A 219 -18.64 6.70 -1.90
C ALA A 219 -19.64 6.90 -0.76
N MET A 220 -19.32 7.83 0.16
CA MET A 220 -20.18 8.22 1.28
C MET A 220 -20.08 9.72 1.53
N ASP A 221 -21.19 10.39 1.87
CA ASP A 221 -21.18 11.74 2.42
C ASP A 221 -22.41 12.00 3.31
N TRP A 222 -22.31 12.96 4.21
CA TRP A 222 -23.36 13.26 5.19
C TRP A 222 -24.22 14.43 4.77
N LEU A 223 -25.53 14.29 4.92
CA LEU A 223 -26.47 15.39 4.82
C LEU A 223 -26.56 16.15 6.16
N PRO A 224 -26.92 17.45 6.15
CA PRO A 224 -27.08 18.24 7.38
C PRO A 224 -28.13 17.70 8.36
N ASP A 225 -29.09 16.91 7.86
CA ASP A 225 -30.15 16.29 8.66
C ASP A 225 -29.71 14.96 9.32
N GLY A 226 -28.45 14.54 9.13
CA GLY A 226 -27.89 13.32 9.70
C GLY A 226 -28.13 12.05 8.88
N ARG A 227 -28.76 12.14 7.70
CA ARG A 227 -28.82 11.03 6.74
C ARG A 227 -27.47 10.82 6.06
N LEU A 228 -27.17 9.56 5.73
CA LEU A 228 -25.96 9.16 5.02
C LEU A 228 -26.28 8.89 3.55
N ALA A 229 -25.66 9.63 2.64
CA ALA A 229 -25.67 9.30 1.22
C ALA A 229 -24.59 8.26 0.91
N VAL A 230 -24.97 7.21 0.19
CA VAL A 230 -24.08 6.12 -0.22
C VAL A 230 -24.22 5.91 -1.72
N THR A 231 -23.10 5.83 -2.44
CA THR A 231 -23.11 5.34 -3.83
C THR A 231 -22.70 3.87 -3.86
N THR A 232 -23.32 3.11 -4.75
CA THR A 232 -22.92 1.74 -5.07
C THR A 232 -22.12 1.70 -6.36
N TRP A 233 -21.05 0.90 -6.41
CA TRP A 233 -20.20 0.78 -7.59
C TRP A 233 -20.99 0.33 -8.81
N GLY A 234 -21.87 -0.67 -8.63
CA GLY A 234 -22.73 -1.16 -9.69
C GLY A 234 -22.00 -1.98 -10.75
N GLY A 235 -20.76 -2.41 -10.55
CA GLY A 235 -20.08 -3.37 -11.45
C GLY A 235 -19.54 -2.79 -12.76
N THR A 236 -19.18 -3.69 -13.69
CA THR A 236 -18.76 -3.33 -15.06
C THR A 236 -19.97 -2.97 -15.94
N ASP A 237 -19.76 -2.42 -17.14
CA ASP A 237 -20.73 -1.74 -18.05
C ASP A 237 -22.14 -2.37 -18.23
N ASN A 238 -22.41 -3.59 -17.75
CA ASN A 238 -23.69 -4.29 -17.77
C ASN A 238 -24.59 -4.01 -16.56
N SER A 239 -24.09 -3.31 -15.54
CA SER A 239 -24.87 -2.86 -14.39
C SER A 239 -24.51 -1.41 -14.04
N THR A 240 -25.49 -0.66 -13.53
CA THR A 240 -25.32 0.77 -13.23
C THR A 240 -25.22 1.01 -11.74
N GLY A 241 -24.36 1.94 -11.34
CA GLY A 241 -24.30 2.42 -9.98
C GLY A 241 -25.54 3.21 -9.58
N GLU A 242 -25.79 3.23 -8.28
CA GLU A 242 -26.98 3.81 -7.67
C GLU A 242 -26.57 4.70 -6.50
N VAL A 243 -27.51 5.56 -6.06
CA VAL A 243 -27.34 6.37 -4.84
C VAL A 243 -28.50 6.07 -3.89
N TYR A 244 -28.15 5.87 -2.63
CA TYR A 244 -29.08 5.61 -1.54
C TYR A 244 -28.93 6.67 -0.45
N LEU A 245 -30.05 7.06 0.15
CA LEU A 245 -30.08 7.79 1.41
C LEU A 245 -30.46 6.83 2.54
N LEU A 246 -29.63 6.79 3.58
CA LEU A 246 -29.83 5.95 4.75
C LEU A 246 -30.17 6.81 5.97
N SER A 247 -31.15 6.35 6.75
CA SER A 247 -31.56 6.96 8.02
C SER A 247 -31.32 6.01 9.19
N ASN A 248 -31.31 6.55 10.42
CA ASN A 248 -31.08 5.79 11.65
C ASN A 248 -29.73 5.05 11.69
N VAL A 249 -28.69 5.59 11.05
CA VAL A 249 -27.34 4.98 11.02
C VAL A 249 -26.44 5.46 12.17
N THR A 250 -26.86 6.46 12.93
CA THR A 250 -26.11 7.09 14.04
C THR A 250 -26.59 6.61 15.40
N GLY A 251 -25.82 6.90 16.46
CA GLY A 251 -26.15 6.50 17.83
C GLY A 251 -26.24 4.98 18.04
N ALA A 252 -27.09 4.56 18.98
CA ALA A 252 -27.36 3.16 19.29
C ALA A 252 -28.32 2.54 18.26
N THR A 253 -27.75 1.99 17.18
CA THR A 253 -28.48 1.43 16.04
C THR A 253 -28.14 -0.03 15.77
N GLY A 254 -28.82 -0.62 14.79
CA GLY A 254 -28.65 -1.98 14.30
C GLY A 254 -29.31 -2.13 12.91
N PRO A 255 -29.03 -3.24 12.20
CA PRO A 255 -29.52 -3.46 10.85
C PRO A 255 -31.06 -3.50 10.75
N ASP A 256 -31.74 -3.82 11.85
CA ASP A 256 -33.20 -3.83 11.99
C ASP A 256 -33.83 -2.43 12.05
N LYS A 257 -33.04 -1.40 12.38
CA LYS A 257 -33.51 -0.01 12.53
C LYS A 257 -33.14 0.88 11.36
N VAL A 258 -32.09 0.52 10.62
CA VAL A 258 -31.64 1.27 9.45
C VAL A 258 -32.70 1.19 8.37
N THR A 259 -33.03 2.34 7.79
CA THR A 259 -33.88 2.42 6.60
C THR A 259 -33.07 3.02 5.46
N TYR A 260 -33.38 2.60 4.22
CA TYR A 260 -32.71 3.08 3.02
C TYR A 260 -33.72 3.41 1.93
N LYS A 261 -33.43 4.45 1.15
CA LYS A 261 -34.20 4.85 -0.03
C LYS A 261 -33.26 5.02 -1.21
N LYS A 262 -33.54 4.34 -2.33
CA LYS A 262 -32.84 4.60 -3.60
C LYS A 262 -33.31 5.95 -4.14
N ILE A 263 -32.37 6.84 -4.41
CA ILE A 263 -32.65 8.19 -4.89
C ILE A 263 -32.12 8.45 -6.30
N ALA A 264 -31.18 7.66 -6.79
CA ALA A 264 -30.67 7.74 -8.16
C ALA A 264 -30.17 6.38 -8.67
N SER A 265 -30.14 6.22 -9.98
CA SER A 265 -29.64 5.03 -10.69
C SER A 265 -29.09 5.44 -12.07
N GLY A 266 -28.57 4.49 -12.85
CA GLY A 266 -28.07 4.79 -14.20
C GLY A 266 -26.67 5.43 -14.23
N LEU A 267 -25.94 5.42 -13.11
CA LEU A 267 -24.62 6.03 -12.99
C LEU A 267 -23.52 5.07 -13.45
N LYS A 268 -22.53 5.57 -14.19
CA LYS A 268 -21.39 4.78 -14.67
C LYS A 268 -20.27 4.73 -13.63
N GLU A 269 -20.31 3.67 -12.82
CA GLU A 269 -19.33 3.35 -11.76
C GLU A 269 -19.00 4.59 -10.90
N PRO A 270 -19.99 5.09 -10.14
CA PRO A 270 -19.79 6.26 -9.30
C PRO A 270 -18.75 5.95 -8.23
N MET A 271 -17.76 6.82 -8.09
CA MET A 271 -16.61 6.64 -7.18
C MET A 271 -16.41 7.82 -6.24
N GLY A 272 -17.38 8.74 -6.21
CA GLY A 272 -17.42 9.87 -5.30
C GLY A 272 -18.81 10.48 -5.19
N VAL A 273 -19.13 10.99 -4.00
CA VAL A 273 -20.36 11.73 -3.72
C VAL A 273 -20.03 12.90 -2.79
N LYS A 274 -20.68 14.03 -3.03
CA LYS A 274 -20.60 15.19 -2.14
C LYS A 274 -21.93 15.93 -2.06
N PHE A 275 -22.38 16.25 -0.85
CA PHE A 275 -23.50 17.16 -0.63
C PHE A 275 -23.01 18.61 -0.56
N VAL A 276 -23.50 19.47 -1.46
CA VAL A 276 -23.12 20.88 -1.56
C VAL A 276 -24.35 21.71 -1.90
N ASP A 277 -24.63 22.74 -1.10
CA ASP A 277 -25.71 23.72 -1.34
C ASP A 277 -27.07 23.08 -1.66
N GLY A 278 -27.47 22.07 -0.87
CA GLY A 278 -28.76 21.40 -1.02
C GLY A 278 -28.82 20.28 -2.05
N LYS A 279 -27.70 19.99 -2.73
CA LYS A 279 -27.66 19.02 -3.83
C LYS A 279 -26.55 17.99 -3.67
N LEU A 280 -26.76 16.80 -4.23
CA LEU A 280 -25.73 15.77 -4.33
C LEU A 280 -25.00 15.88 -5.67
N TYR A 281 -23.68 15.75 -5.62
CA TYR A 281 -22.80 15.69 -6.77
C TYR A 281 -22.08 14.35 -6.78
N VAL A 282 -22.05 13.67 -7.93
CA VAL A 282 -21.48 12.33 -8.08
C VAL A 282 -20.40 12.34 -9.14
N SER A 283 -19.21 11.83 -8.80
CA SER A 283 -18.15 11.59 -9.79
C SER A 283 -18.32 10.19 -10.39
N GLN A 284 -18.59 10.17 -11.70
CA GLN A 284 -18.66 8.96 -12.53
C GLN A 284 -17.36 8.81 -13.33
N LYS A 285 -17.15 7.67 -14.02
CA LYS A 285 -15.89 7.46 -14.79
C LYS A 285 -15.47 8.60 -15.72
N HIS A 286 -16.43 9.30 -16.31
CA HIS A 286 -16.23 10.26 -17.40
C HIS A 286 -16.78 11.66 -17.12
N GLU A 287 -17.50 11.86 -16.00
CA GLU A 287 -18.18 13.12 -15.71
C GLU A 287 -18.45 13.36 -14.22
N LEU A 288 -18.70 14.62 -13.88
CA LEU A 288 -19.28 15.05 -12.62
C LEU A 288 -20.75 15.41 -12.87
N THR A 289 -21.66 14.85 -12.06
CA THR A 289 -23.10 14.97 -12.25
C THR A 289 -23.76 15.50 -10.99
N GLU A 290 -24.55 16.56 -11.14
CA GLU A 290 -25.46 17.05 -10.11
C GLU A 290 -26.77 16.27 -10.18
N LEU A 291 -27.22 15.77 -9.03
CA LEU A 291 -28.51 15.12 -8.85
C LEU A 291 -29.50 16.15 -8.30
N ASN A 292 -30.58 16.41 -9.04
CA ASN A 292 -31.57 17.43 -8.71
C ASN A 292 -32.94 16.78 -8.49
N ASP A 293 -33.42 16.86 -7.26
CA ASP A 293 -34.81 16.59 -6.88
C ASP A 293 -35.60 17.91 -7.05
N THR A 294 -36.58 17.90 -7.94
CA THR A 294 -37.38 19.08 -8.29
C THR A 294 -38.74 19.11 -7.59
N ASN A 295 -39.12 18.02 -6.93
CA ASN A 295 -40.45 17.85 -6.36
C ASN A 295 -40.43 17.64 -4.82
N GLY A 296 -39.25 17.45 -4.23
CA GLY A 296 -39.02 17.35 -2.79
C GLY A 296 -39.26 15.96 -2.20
N ASP A 297 -39.34 14.91 -3.03
CA ASP A 297 -39.53 13.54 -2.58
C ASP A 297 -38.22 12.78 -2.34
N ASP A 298 -37.05 13.44 -2.35
CA ASP A 298 -35.70 12.89 -2.31
C ASP A 298 -35.27 12.11 -3.57
N VAL A 299 -36.15 11.83 -4.53
CA VAL A 299 -35.79 11.08 -5.75
C VAL A 299 -35.26 12.05 -6.81
N THR A 300 -34.19 11.64 -7.49
CA THR A 300 -33.57 12.46 -8.54
C THR A 300 -34.46 12.50 -9.78
N ASP A 301 -35.00 13.68 -10.07
CA ASP A 301 -35.77 13.93 -11.29
C ASP A 301 -34.86 14.29 -12.49
N GLN A 302 -33.77 15.01 -12.22
CA GLN A 302 -32.88 15.55 -13.25
C GLN A 302 -31.41 15.31 -12.93
N TYR A 303 -30.69 14.84 -13.94
CA TYR A 303 -29.24 14.65 -13.91
C TYR A 303 -28.59 15.77 -14.73
N LYS A 304 -27.89 16.67 -14.06
CA LYS A 304 -27.20 17.78 -14.72
C LYS A 304 -25.70 17.49 -14.75
N ARG A 305 -25.15 17.29 -15.93
CA ARG A 305 -23.71 17.22 -16.17
C ARG A 305 -23.06 18.56 -15.85
N ILE A 306 -22.10 18.56 -14.93
CA ILE A 306 -21.32 19.73 -14.53
C ILE A 306 -20.02 19.82 -15.31
N ALA A 307 -19.30 18.69 -15.43
CA ALA A 307 -18.02 18.64 -16.14
C ALA A 307 -17.79 17.25 -16.74
N THR A 308 -16.91 17.17 -17.73
CA THR A 308 -16.42 15.92 -18.31
C THR A 308 -14.90 15.91 -18.34
N TRP A 309 -14.33 14.72 -18.46
CA TRP A 309 -12.88 14.53 -18.65
C TRP A 309 -12.62 13.37 -19.62
N PRO A 310 -11.41 13.29 -20.20
CA PRO A 310 -11.07 12.20 -21.11
C PRO A 310 -11.25 10.82 -20.48
N PHE A 311 -11.78 9.89 -21.28
CA PHE A 311 -12.10 8.52 -20.89
C PHE A 311 -11.97 7.60 -22.12
N GLY A 312 -11.24 6.50 -21.99
CA GLY A 312 -10.88 5.59 -23.07
C GLY A 312 -11.70 4.30 -23.13
N ASN A 313 -12.81 4.21 -22.37
CA ASN A 313 -13.63 3.01 -22.21
C ASN A 313 -12.91 1.81 -21.57
N ASN A 314 -11.80 2.03 -20.86
CA ASN A 314 -11.14 0.95 -20.13
C ASN A 314 -11.86 0.67 -18.79
N PHE A 315 -11.91 -0.60 -18.39
CA PHE A 315 -12.59 -1.03 -17.16
C PHE A 315 -11.97 -0.42 -15.88
N HIS A 316 -10.71 0.02 -15.93
CA HIS A 316 -9.95 0.48 -14.77
C HIS A 316 -9.79 2.02 -14.72
N GLU A 317 -10.54 2.76 -15.55
CA GLU A 317 -10.53 4.23 -15.58
C GLU A 317 -11.61 4.85 -14.66
N PHE A 318 -11.35 4.83 -13.35
CA PHE A 318 -12.19 5.40 -12.29
C PHE A 318 -11.98 6.91 -12.07
N ALA A 319 -12.94 7.55 -11.41
CA ALA A 319 -12.89 8.94 -10.97
C ALA A 319 -13.13 9.03 -9.45
N PHE A 320 -12.07 8.84 -8.67
CA PHE A 320 -12.13 8.70 -7.21
C PHE A 320 -12.28 10.04 -6.51
N GLY A 321 -13.26 10.15 -5.62
CA GLY A 321 -13.69 11.44 -5.07
C GLY A 321 -14.72 11.29 -3.95
N LEU A 322 -15.28 12.40 -3.45
CA LEU A 322 -15.22 13.75 -3.98
C LEU A 322 -14.97 14.74 -2.84
N LEU A 323 -13.95 15.59 -2.96
CA LEU A 323 -13.75 16.69 -2.01
C LEU A 323 -14.36 17.98 -2.57
N TYR A 324 -14.73 18.89 -1.68
CA TYR A 324 -15.22 20.21 -2.05
C TYR A 324 -14.66 21.28 -1.12
N LYS A 325 -14.17 22.38 -1.68
CA LYS A 325 -13.69 23.56 -0.96
C LYS A 325 -13.68 24.77 -1.88
N ASP A 326 -14.12 25.93 -1.37
CA ASP A 326 -14.04 27.24 -2.02
C ASP A 326 -14.60 27.29 -3.46
N GLY A 327 -15.72 26.59 -3.72
CA GLY A 327 -16.36 26.56 -5.04
C GLY A 327 -15.78 25.55 -6.03
N PHE A 328 -14.83 24.72 -5.58
CA PHE A 328 -14.19 23.70 -6.41
C PHE A 328 -14.40 22.29 -5.84
N PHE A 329 -14.67 21.36 -6.75
CA PHE A 329 -14.57 19.93 -6.47
C PHE A 329 -13.19 19.40 -6.80
N TYR A 330 -12.69 18.43 -6.02
CA TYR A 330 -11.41 17.76 -6.26
C TYR A 330 -11.60 16.25 -6.30
N LEU A 331 -10.98 15.60 -7.29
CA LEU A 331 -11.04 14.16 -7.50
C LEU A 331 -9.81 13.67 -8.27
N ASN A 332 -9.57 12.36 -8.23
CA ASN A 332 -8.46 11.73 -8.94
C ASN A 332 -8.95 10.89 -10.11
N LEU A 333 -8.23 10.97 -11.24
CA LEU A 333 -8.45 10.12 -12.40
C LEU A 333 -7.42 8.99 -12.40
N SER A 334 -7.84 7.72 -12.37
CA SER A 334 -6.92 6.59 -12.50
C SER A 334 -6.50 6.34 -13.94
N VAL A 335 -5.34 5.71 -14.16
CA VAL A 335 -4.92 5.28 -15.50
C VAL A 335 -5.67 4.03 -15.96
N SER A 336 -5.62 3.75 -17.26
CA SER A 336 -6.06 2.48 -17.84
C SER A 336 -5.12 1.34 -17.45
N ILE A 337 -5.71 0.17 -17.18
CA ILE A 337 -5.00 -1.05 -16.80
C ILE A 337 -5.51 -2.22 -17.66
N ASN A 338 -4.62 -3.16 -17.99
CA ASN A 338 -4.94 -4.41 -18.66
C ASN A 338 -5.38 -5.47 -17.64
N TYR A 339 -6.15 -6.47 -18.08
CA TYR A 339 -6.36 -7.66 -17.25
C TYR A 339 -5.02 -8.26 -16.82
N GLY A 340 -4.91 -8.65 -15.54
CA GLY A 340 -3.64 -9.04 -14.91
C GLY A 340 -2.92 -7.90 -14.18
N GLY A 341 -3.45 -6.68 -14.26
CA GLY A 341 -2.99 -5.56 -13.45
C GLY A 341 -1.85 -4.73 -14.04
N ALA A 342 -1.35 -5.04 -15.25
CA ALA A 342 -0.34 -4.22 -15.92
C ALA A 342 -0.92 -2.89 -16.42
N THR A 343 -0.16 -1.78 -16.31
CA THR A 343 -0.57 -0.48 -16.88
C THR A 343 -0.75 -0.63 -18.40
N THR A 344 -1.85 -0.14 -18.96
CA THR A 344 -2.05 -0.11 -20.42
C THR A 344 -1.06 0.85 -21.08
N ASP A 345 -0.39 0.44 -22.15
CA ASP A 345 0.57 1.28 -22.88
C ASP A 345 0.41 1.04 -24.39
N PRO A 346 0.08 2.06 -25.21
CA PRO A 346 -0.22 3.44 -24.82
C PRO A 346 -1.54 3.60 -24.05
N GLN A 347 -1.64 4.65 -23.24
CA GLN A 347 -2.88 5.06 -22.56
C GLN A 347 -3.91 5.55 -23.59
N PRO A 348 -5.16 5.06 -23.53
CA PRO A 348 -6.19 5.39 -24.54
C PRO A 348 -6.79 6.78 -24.35
N ALA A 349 -6.66 7.38 -23.17
CA ALA A 349 -7.16 8.72 -22.86
C ALA A 349 -6.05 9.62 -22.28
N PRO A 350 -5.95 10.87 -22.73
CA PRO A 350 -4.96 11.82 -22.21
C PRO A 350 -5.28 12.24 -20.77
N ASN A 351 -4.26 12.69 -20.05
CA ASN A 351 -4.36 13.31 -18.72
C ASN A 351 -5.07 12.47 -17.64
N ARG A 352 -5.10 11.14 -17.80
CA ARG A 352 -5.40 10.22 -16.68
C ARG A 352 -4.22 10.21 -15.70
N GLY A 353 -4.36 9.59 -14.54
CA GLY A 353 -3.29 9.58 -13.52
C GLY A 353 -3.03 10.94 -12.87
N THR A 354 -4.05 11.80 -12.81
CA THR A 354 -3.96 13.16 -12.26
C THR A 354 -5.01 13.43 -11.19
N THR A 355 -4.67 14.32 -10.26
CA THR A 355 -5.68 15.02 -9.45
C THR A 355 -6.17 16.24 -10.22
N ILE A 356 -7.49 16.35 -10.38
CA ILE A 356 -8.14 17.48 -11.05
C ILE A 356 -8.93 18.32 -10.05
N LYS A 357 -9.13 19.59 -10.40
CA LYS A 357 -10.09 20.49 -9.75
C LYS A 357 -11.14 20.96 -10.76
N VAL A 358 -12.40 20.93 -10.36
CA VAL A 358 -13.57 21.29 -11.18
C VAL A 358 -14.26 22.49 -10.57
N ASN A 359 -14.39 23.58 -11.32
CA ASN A 359 -15.14 24.75 -10.87
C ASN A 359 -16.65 24.45 -10.88
N LYS A 360 -17.31 24.55 -9.73
CA LYS A 360 -18.74 24.25 -9.58
C LYS A 360 -19.64 25.13 -10.47
N ALA A 361 -19.27 26.39 -10.68
CA ALA A 361 -20.12 27.37 -11.34
C ALA A 361 -20.17 27.18 -12.86
N ASN A 362 -19.05 26.80 -13.49
CA ASN A 362 -18.95 26.73 -14.95
C ASN A 362 -18.43 25.38 -15.49
N GLY A 363 -18.10 24.42 -14.62
CA GLY A 363 -17.62 23.10 -15.04
C GLY A 363 -16.17 23.05 -15.52
N ALA A 364 -15.42 24.15 -15.43
CA ALA A 364 -14.05 24.19 -15.93
C ALA A 364 -13.13 23.24 -15.14
N VAL A 365 -12.46 22.34 -15.85
CA VAL A 365 -11.50 21.38 -15.30
C VAL A 365 -10.09 21.94 -15.41
N SER A 366 -9.30 21.80 -14.35
CA SER A 366 -7.87 22.10 -14.35
C SER A 366 -7.09 21.08 -13.52
N TYR A 367 -5.80 20.96 -13.78
CA TYR A 367 -4.96 19.89 -13.24
C TYR A 367 -4.08 20.40 -12.10
N VAL A 368 -4.01 19.64 -11.02
CA VAL A 368 -3.25 20.00 -9.81
C VAL A 368 -1.91 19.27 -9.76
N ALA A 369 -1.93 17.95 -9.90
CA ALA A 369 -0.75 17.09 -9.84
C ALA A 369 -0.92 15.85 -10.71
N GLY A 370 0.18 15.17 -11.03
CA GLY A 370 0.18 13.97 -11.86
C GLY A 370 1.10 12.86 -11.38
N GLY A 371 1.22 11.81 -12.17
CA GLY A 371 2.01 10.63 -11.84
C GLY A 371 1.37 9.71 -10.80
N LEU A 372 0.03 9.73 -10.73
CA LEU A 372 -0.78 8.77 -9.99
C LEU A 372 -1.16 7.60 -10.89
N ARG A 373 -1.35 6.41 -10.32
CA ARG A 373 -1.73 5.21 -11.07
C ARG A 373 -3.19 4.83 -10.83
N THR A 374 -3.48 4.33 -9.62
CA THR A 374 -4.82 3.98 -9.17
C THR A 374 -5.04 4.65 -7.82
N PRO A 375 -5.36 5.96 -7.84
CA PRO A 375 -5.47 6.76 -6.63
C PRO A 375 -6.85 6.66 -5.97
N ASN A 376 -7.20 5.47 -5.44
CA ASN A 376 -8.53 5.17 -4.88
C ASN A 376 -8.93 6.10 -3.73
N GLY A 377 -7.97 6.63 -2.98
CA GLY A 377 -8.23 7.53 -1.87
C GLY A 377 -7.89 9.00 -2.14
N ILE A 378 -8.80 9.90 -1.75
CA ILE A 378 -8.55 11.34 -1.66
C ILE A 378 -9.19 11.89 -0.39
N GLY A 379 -8.49 12.75 0.35
CA GLY A 379 -8.97 13.25 1.64
C GLY A 379 -8.21 14.45 2.17
N TRP A 380 -8.85 15.19 3.07
CA TRP A 380 -8.22 16.28 3.81
C TRP A 380 -7.39 15.73 4.97
N GLY A 381 -6.18 16.24 5.12
CA GLY A 381 -5.25 15.88 6.19
C GLY A 381 -4.86 17.07 7.08
N PRO A 382 -3.71 16.95 7.77
CA PRO A 382 -3.15 18.03 8.57
C PRO A 382 -3.01 19.34 7.77
N ASP A 383 -3.10 20.47 8.46
CA ASP A 383 -3.07 21.83 7.89
C ASP A 383 -4.17 22.13 6.84
N GLY A 384 -5.16 21.24 6.67
CA GLY A 384 -6.16 21.35 5.61
C GLY A 384 -5.62 21.01 4.23
N ASP A 385 -4.45 20.36 4.16
CA ASP A 385 -3.82 19.90 2.93
C ASP A 385 -4.50 18.64 2.36
N MET A 386 -4.29 18.38 1.08
CA MET A 386 -4.91 17.24 0.38
C MET A 386 -3.94 16.06 0.26
N PHE A 387 -4.40 14.89 0.67
CA PHE A 387 -3.64 13.64 0.63
C PHE A 387 -4.34 12.59 -0.22
N VAL A 388 -3.54 11.76 -0.88
CA VAL A 388 -4.00 10.71 -1.78
C VAL A 388 -3.27 9.42 -1.48
N THR A 389 -4.01 8.31 -1.38
CA THR A 389 -3.44 6.97 -1.43
C THR A 389 -3.44 6.49 -2.86
N ASP A 390 -2.36 5.84 -3.28
CA ASP A 390 -2.17 5.40 -4.66
C ASP A 390 -1.58 3.99 -4.68
N ASN A 391 -2.14 3.12 -5.52
CA ASN A 391 -1.75 1.72 -5.57
C ASN A 391 -0.44 1.54 -6.36
N GLN A 392 0.35 0.56 -5.93
CA GLN A 392 1.52 0.02 -6.61
C GLN A 392 1.25 -0.37 -8.06
N GLY A 393 2.31 -0.51 -8.85
CA GLY A 393 2.30 -1.06 -10.21
C GLY A 393 3.46 -0.55 -11.03
N GLY A 394 3.27 -0.39 -12.35
CA GLY A 394 4.32 0.15 -13.23
C GLY A 394 4.85 1.48 -12.71
N TRP A 395 6.16 1.57 -12.49
CA TRP A 395 6.92 2.69 -11.91
C TRP A 395 6.58 3.05 -10.46
N LEU A 396 5.66 2.32 -9.82
CA LEU A 396 5.20 2.52 -8.44
C LEU A 396 5.51 1.25 -7.65
N PRO A 397 6.67 1.18 -6.98
CA PRO A 397 7.16 -0.07 -6.43
C PRO A 397 6.29 -0.64 -5.29
N SER A 398 5.66 0.24 -4.52
CA SER A 398 4.70 -0.10 -3.47
C SER A 398 3.56 0.91 -3.46
N SER A 399 2.47 0.56 -2.79
CA SER A 399 1.42 1.52 -2.46
C SER A 399 2.00 2.69 -1.66
N LYS A 400 1.38 3.87 -1.75
CA LYS A 400 1.93 5.08 -1.12
C LYS A 400 0.83 6.05 -0.67
N LEU A 401 1.14 6.88 0.32
CA LEU A 401 0.41 8.10 0.65
C LEU A 401 1.22 9.29 0.13
N VAL A 402 0.58 10.19 -0.63
CA VAL A 402 1.22 11.38 -1.20
C VAL A 402 0.50 12.66 -0.76
N HIS A 403 1.28 13.74 -0.65
CA HIS A 403 0.77 15.08 -0.38
C HIS A 403 0.62 15.84 -1.71
N ILE A 404 -0.63 16.08 -2.11
CA ILE A 404 -0.96 16.76 -3.36
C ILE A 404 -0.76 18.27 -3.22
N LYS A 405 0.08 18.82 -4.10
CA LYS A 405 0.22 20.27 -4.34
C LYS A 405 0.32 20.52 -5.84
N GLN A 406 0.08 21.76 -6.23
CA GLN A 406 0.24 22.20 -7.62
C GLN A 406 1.62 21.79 -8.17
N ASP A 407 1.64 21.27 -9.39
CA ASP A 407 2.82 20.92 -10.18
C ASP A 407 3.68 19.75 -9.68
N ARG A 408 3.18 18.97 -8.70
CA ARG A 408 3.87 17.76 -8.22
C ARG A 408 3.67 16.57 -9.16
N PHE A 409 4.69 15.71 -9.25
CA PHE A 409 4.67 14.46 -10.02
C PHE A 409 5.09 13.27 -9.15
N PHE A 410 4.29 12.20 -9.14
CA PHE A 410 4.46 11.06 -8.24
C PHE A 410 4.96 9.77 -8.90
N ASN A 411 5.72 9.90 -9.99
CA ASN A 411 6.52 8.84 -10.60
C ASN A 411 5.78 7.78 -11.44
N HIS A 412 4.45 7.81 -11.59
CA HIS A 412 3.80 7.01 -12.63
C HIS A 412 3.96 7.72 -13.98
N ARG A 413 4.69 7.14 -14.92
CA ARG A 413 4.87 7.70 -16.27
C ARG A 413 3.83 7.12 -17.21
N MET A 414 3.31 7.97 -18.09
CA MET A 414 2.36 7.58 -19.13
C MET A 414 2.95 7.74 -20.52
N ASN A 415 2.33 7.05 -21.49
CA ASN A 415 2.58 7.22 -22.91
C ASN A 415 1.22 7.34 -23.62
N PRO A 416 0.89 8.46 -24.28
CA PRO A 416 1.64 9.72 -24.30
C PRO A 416 1.84 10.34 -22.90
N ALA A 417 2.86 11.17 -22.76
CA ALA A 417 3.21 11.80 -21.48
C ALA A 417 2.07 12.67 -20.94
N GLY A 418 1.83 12.56 -19.63
CA GLY A 418 0.87 13.41 -18.92
C GLY A 418 1.36 14.84 -18.70
N PRO A 419 0.50 15.73 -18.18
CA PRO A 419 0.80 17.15 -18.02
C PRO A 419 1.93 17.46 -17.04
N PHE A 420 2.31 16.50 -16.19
CA PHE A 420 3.35 16.66 -15.16
C PHE A 420 4.52 15.69 -15.31
N ASP A 421 4.56 14.85 -16.34
CA ASP A 421 5.58 13.79 -16.46
C ASP A 421 7.01 14.33 -16.62
N SER A 422 7.15 15.59 -17.02
CA SER A 422 8.42 16.31 -17.11
C SER A 422 8.88 16.94 -15.78
N ARG A 423 8.04 16.92 -14.75
CA ARG A 423 8.37 17.50 -13.44
C ARG A 423 9.28 16.54 -12.63
N PRO A 424 10.11 17.07 -11.72
CA PRO A 424 10.87 16.25 -10.79
C PRO A 424 9.95 15.34 -9.96
N VAL A 425 10.43 14.12 -9.70
CA VAL A 425 9.70 13.16 -8.86
C VAL A 425 9.62 13.69 -7.43
N THR A 426 8.40 13.78 -6.92
CA THR A 426 8.13 14.10 -5.51
C THR A 426 8.07 12.79 -4.72
N LYS A 427 8.84 12.72 -3.63
CA LYS A 427 8.83 11.55 -2.74
C LYS A 427 7.46 11.39 -2.07
N PRO A 428 7.00 10.15 -1.83
CA PRO A 428 5.78 9.93 -1.07
C PRO A 428 5.98 10.34 0.40
N VAL A 429 4.88 10.67 1.06
CA VAL A 429 4.86 10.91 2.51
C VAL A 429 5.07 9.60 3.24
N LEU A 430 4.37 8.55 2.79
CA LEU A 430 4.52 7.19 3.28
C LEU A 430 4.63 6.23 2.10
N TRP A 431 5.58 5.32 2.17
CA TRP A 431 5.43 4.01 1.54
C TRP A 431 4.52 3.15 2.40
N LEU A 432 3.64 2.41 1.74
CA LEU A 432 2.74 1.43 2.33
C LEU A 432 3.16 0.06 1.79
N PRO A 433 4.00 -0.69 2.52
CA PRO A 433 4.59 -1.94 2.04
C PRO A 433 3.55 -2.97 1.60
N GLN A 434 3.70 -3.38 0.34
CA GLN A 434 2.86 -4.36 -0.32
C GLN A 434 2.90 -5.71 0.41
N ASN A 435 1.75 -6.35 0.57
CA ASN A 435 1.52 -7.63 1.24
C ASN A 435 1.83 -7.64 2.75
N GLU A 436 2.20 -6.49 3.33
CA GLU A 436 2.54 -6.38 4.76
C GLU A 436 1.55 -5.52 5.53
N ILE A 437 1.12 -4.40 4.94
CA ILE A 437 0.16 -3.46 5.54
C ILE A 437 -0.85 -2.85 4.57
N ALA A 438 -0.58 -2.82 3.27
CA ALA A 438 -1.52 -2.32 2.27
C ALA A 438 -1.31 -2.96 0.90
N ASN A 439 -2.39 -3.18 0.16
CA ASN A 439 -2.39 -3.71 -1.21
C ASN A 439 -3.26 -2.87 -2.15
N SER A 440 -4.27 -2.18 -1.62
CA SER A 440 -5.21 -1.34 -2.35
C SER A 440 -5.79 -0.27 -1.39
N PRO A 441 -4.95 0.65 -0.89
CA PRO A 441 -5.34 1.61 0.13
C PRO A 441 -6.35 2.62 -0.41
N SER A 442 -7.36 2.94 0.40
CA SER A 442 -8.52 3.74 0.04
C SER A 442 -8.55 5.08 0.78
N THR A 443 -9.72 5.70 0.91
CA THR A 443 -9.90 7.10 1.34
C THR A 443 -9.10 7.47 2.59
N PRO A 444 -8.13 8.40 2.48
CA PRO A 444 -7.47 8.95 3.65
C PRO A 444 -8.40 9.89 4.41
N LEU A 445 -8.37 9.84 5.74
CA LEU A 445 -9.23 10.63 6.62
C LEU A 445 -8.46 11.03 7.88
N GLN A 446 -8.43 12.32 8.22
CA GLN A 446 -7.83 12.74 9.48
C GLN A 446 -8.79 12.56 10.67
N LEU A 447 -8.33 11.89 11.73
CA LEU A 447 -9.00 11.86 13.02
C LEU A 447 -8.87 13.20 13.74
N LYS A 448 -9.97 13.70 14.29
CA LYS A 448 -9.99 14.93 15.09
C LYS A 448 -10.02 14.68 16.59
N GLU A 449 -10.48 13.50 17.00
CA GLU A 449 -10.70 13.14 18.40
C GLU A 449 -10.16 11.75 18.72
N GLY A 450 -10.16 11.39 20.01
CA GLY A 450 -9.68 10.10 20.51
C GLY A 450 -8.16 10.03 20.73
N PRO A 451 -7.64 8.85 21.13
CA PRO A 451 -6.22 8.67 21.51
C PRO A 451 -5.24 8.95 20.36
N PHE A 452 -5.72 8.84 19.13
CA PHE A 452 -4.97 9.04 17.89
C PHE A 452 -5.36 10.34 17.14
N ALA A 453 -5.98 11.30 17.82
CA ALA A 453 -6.32 12.60 17.24
C ALA A 453 -5.11 13.24 16.51
N GLY A 454 -5.38 13.86 15.35
CA GLY A 454 -4.38 14.46 14.48
C GLY A 454 -3.79 13.52 13.43
N GLN A 455 -3.97 12.20 13.59
CA GLN A 455 -3.45 11.20 12.68
C GLN A 455 -4.38 10.91 11.51
N MET A 456 -3.83 10.31 10.45
CA MET A 456 -4.59 9.88 9.29
C MET A 456 -5.03 8.43 9.42
N LEU A 457 -6.20 8.08 8.89
CA LEU A 457 -6.67 6.73 8.64
C LEU A 457 -6.82 6.50 7.15
N PHE A 458 -6.79 5.25 6.72
CA PHE A 458 -7.23 4.84 5.39
C PHE A 458 -7.67 3.38 5.44
N GLY A 459 -8.70 3.02 4.68
CA GLY A 459 -9.08 1.63 4.50
C GLY A 459 -8.17 0.92 3.49
N ASP A 460 -8.33 -0.39 3.34
CA ASP A 460 -7.74 -1.14 2.24
C ASP A 460 -8.74 -2.16 1.68
N VAL A 461 -8.87 -2.21 0.34
CA VAL A 461 -9.81 -3.10 -0.33
C VAL A 461 -9.31 -4.54 -0.39
N THR A 462 -8.01 -4.76 -0.49
CA THR A 462 -7.41 -6.07 -0.76
C THR A 462 -6.72 -6.65 0.47
N TYR A 463 -5.83 -5.87 1.12
CA TYR A 463 -5.23 -6.25 2.40
C TYR A 463 -6.29 -6.28 3.51
N GLY A 464 -7.28 -5.40 3.41
CA GLY A 464 -8.41 -5.31 4.34
C GLY A 464 -8.18 -4.40 5.53
N GLY A 465 -9.27 -4.17 6.27
CA GLY A 465 -9.25 -3.37 7.48
C GLY A 465 -9.01 -1.87 7.25
N ILE A 466 -8.56 -1.21 8.33
CA ILE A 466 -8.20 0.21 8.36
C ILE A 466 -6.80 0.32 8.95
N GLN A 467 -5.95 1.13 8.33
CA GLN A 467 -4.62 1.49 8.79
C GLN A 467 -4.63 2.92 9.34
N ARG A 468 -3.62 3.22 10.17
CA ARG A 468 -3.40 4.51 10.82
C ARG A 468 -2.02 5.05 10.44
N ALA A 469 -1.89 6.36 10.30
CA ALA A 469 -0.64 7.02 9.98
C ALA A 469 -0.38 8.24 10.87
N PHE A 470 0.78 8.22 11.53
CA PHE A 470 1.37 9.38 12.18
C PHE A 470 2.24 10.13 11.17
N LEU A 471 2.00 11.42 10.99
CA LEU A 471 2.75 12.27 10.07
C LEU A 471 3.46 13.37 10.86
N GLU A 472 4.68 13.69 10.44
CA GLU A 472 5.46 14.82 10.95
C GLU A 472 6.19 15.53 9.80
N LYS A 473 6.68 16.75 10.05
CA LYS A 473 7.48 17.49 9.08
C LYS A 473 8.97 17.40 9.46
N VAL A 474 9.78 16.89 8.54
CA VAL A 474 11.26 16.91 8.64
C VAL A 474 11.79 17.66 7.42
N GLY A 475 12.62 18.68 7.66
CA GLY A 475 13.07 19.57 6.58
C GLY A 475 11.94 20.34 5.87
N GLY A 476 10.77 20.49 6.53
CA GLY A 476 9.60 21.19 5.97
C GLY A 476 8.67 20.31 5.11
N GLU A 477 9.05 19.08 4.79
CA GLU A 477 8.21 18.12 4.06
C GLU A 477 7.67 17.03 4.98
N TYR A 478 6.50 16.48 4.63
CA TYR A 478 5.91 15.41 5.42
C TYR A 478 6.63 14.07 5.21
N GLN A 479 6.82 13.37 6.32
CA GLN A 479 7.16 11.96 6.37
C GLN A 479 6.53 11.34 7.63
N GLY A 480 6.68 10.05 7.89
CA GLY A 480 6.11 9.48 9.11
C GLY A 480 5.97 7.96 9.10
N ALA A 481 5.12 7.44 9.98
CA ALA A 481 4.92 6.01 10.17
C ALA A 481 3.48 5.57 9.94
N VAL A 482 3.31 4.39 9.34
CA VAL A 482 2.04 3.67 9.24
C VAL A 482 1.98 2.51 10.24
N PHE A 483 0.78 2.27 10.77
CA PHE A 483 0.44 1.26 11.77
C PHE A 483 -0.87 0.58 11.36
N ARG A 484 -1.10 -0.63 11.87
CA ARG A 484 -2.41 -1.28 11.74
C ARG A 484 -3.37 -0.67 12.76
N LEU A 485 -4.59 -0.33 12.37
CA LEU A 485 -5.63 0.07 13.32
C LEU A 485 -6.55 -1.12 13.61
N THR A 486 -7.29 -1.61 12.62
CA THR A 486 -8.30 -2.65 12.84
C THR A 486 -8.44 -3.56 11.63
N GLN A 487 -8.78 -4.81 11.88
CA GLN A 487 -9.30 -5.76 10.90
C GLN A 487 -10.64 -6.30 11.42
N GLY A 488 -11.06 -7.49 10.96
CA GLY A 488 -12.30 -8.13 11.42
C GLY A 488 -13.58 -7.55 10.82
N LEU A 489 -13.46 -6.73 9.77
CA LEU A 489 -14.60 -6.17 9.04
C LEU A 489 -15.18 -7.22 8.07
N GLU A 490 -16.40 -6.98 7.60
CA GLU A 490 -17.15 -7.93 6.76
C GLU A 490 -16.71 -7.95 5.29
N ALA A 491 -16.02 -6.90 4.84
CA ALA A 491 -15.57 -6.69 3.46
C ALA A 491 -14.30 -5.83 3.40
N GLY A 492 -13.63 -5.81 2.25
CA GLY A 492 -12.56 -4.87 1.94
C GLY A 492 -13.05 -3.42 1.98
N VAL A 493 -12.28 -2.51 2.57
CA VAL A 493 -12.75 -1.15 2.90
C VAL A 493 -12.39 -0.18 1.78
N THR A 494 -13.40 0.25 1.02
CA THR A 494 -13.22 1.22 -0.07
C THR A 494 -13.45 2.66 0.40
N ARG A 495 -14.31 2.89 1.39
CA ARG A 495 -14.61 4.24 1.88
C ARG A 495 -14.66 4.28 3.40
N ILE A 496 -14.13 5.36 3.97
CA ILE A 496 -14.28 5.68 5.38
C ILE A 496 -14.77 7.11 5.57
N SER A 497 -15.58 7.33 6.60
CA SER A 497 -16.03 8.66 7.03
C SER A 497 -16.17 8.70 8.54
N VAL A 498 -15.96 9.87 9.15
CA VAL A 498 -16.47 10.13 10.52
C VAL A 498 -17.92 10.60 10.39
N GLY A 499 -18.82 10.01 11.18
CA GLY A 499 -20.21 10.46 11.26
C GLY A 499 -20.41 11.61 12.24
N PRO A 500 -21.58 12.26 12.22
CA PRO A 500 -21.90 13.35 13.14
C PRO A 500 -21.94 12.93 14.62
N ASP A 501 -21.97 11.63 14.91
CA ASP A 501 -21.89 11.04 16.24
C ASP A 501 -20.47 10.64 16.66
N GLY A 502 -19.45 11.02 15.88
CA GLY A 502 -18.04 10.74 16.17
C GLY A 502 -17.59 9.31 15.87
N ALA A 503 -18.48 8.44 15.38
CA ALA A 503 -18.12 7.08 14.99
C ALA A 503 -17.46 7.03 13.61
N LEU A 504 -16.66 5.98 13.36
CA LEU A 504 -16.11 5.70 12.04
C LEU A 504 -17.08 4.80 11.26
N TYR A 505 -17.37 5.18 10.02
CA TYR A 505 -18.21 4.44 9.09
C TYR A 505 -17.31 3.85 8.01
N ALA A 506 -17.46 2.56 7.74
CA ALA A 506 -16.69 1.81 6.77
C ALA A 506 -17.62 1.24 5.69
N GLY A 507 -17.44 1.73 4.47
CA GLY A 507 -18.08 1.22 3.26
C GLY A 507 -17.23 0.12 2.64
N GLY A 508 -17.83 -1.07 2.53
CA GLY A 508 -17.23 -2.28 2.02
C GLY A 508 -17.53 -2.52 0.55
N LEU A 509 -16.52 -2.97 -0.19
CA LEU A 509 -16.64 -3.40 -1.58
C LEU A 509 -15.60 -4.47 -1.89
N GLY A 510 -15.99 -5.42 -2.73
CA GLY A 510 -15.11 -6.39 -3.36
C GLY A 510 -15.62 -6.75 -4.76
N ALA A 511 -14.70 -7.12 -5.63
CA ALA A 511 -14.95 -7.61 -6.98
C ALA A 511 -14.04 -8.80 -7.28
N GLY A 512 -14.29 -9.48 -8.41
CA GLY A 512 -13.46 -10.60 -8.85
C GLY A 512 -12.00 -10.23 -9.09
N GLY A 513 -11.13 -11.25 -9.15
CA GLY A 513 -9.69 -11.05 -9.22
C GLY A 513 -9.08 -10.74 -7.85
N ASN A 514 -8.24 -9.71 -7.76
CA ASN A 514 -7.56 -9.30 -6.53
C ASN A 514 -8.11 -8.00 -5.91
N TRP A 515 -9.30 -7.55 -6.34
CA TRP A 515 -9.90 -6.31 -5.84
C TRP A 515 -11.00 -6.59 -4.81
N GLY A 516 -10.61 -7.23 -3.72
CA GLY A 516 -11.45 -7.57 -2.57
C GLY A 516 -10.59 -8.27 -1.51
N GLN A 517 -11.12 -8.37 -0.29
CA GLN A 517 -10.44 -9.07 0.78
C GLN A 517 -10.79 -10.56 0.74
N GLU A 518 -9.79 -11.42 0.78
CA GLU A 518 -9.97 -12.87 0.77
C GLU A 518 -10.83 -13.35 1.95
N GLY A 519 -11.77 -14.26 1.68
CA GLY A 519 -12.68 -14.83 2.69
C GLY A 519 -13.73 -13.85 3.24
N LYS A 520 -13.95 -12.71 2.55
CA LYS A 520 -14.91 -11.67 2.97
C LYS A 520 -16.00 -11.44 1.92
N LEU A 521 -17.04 -10.69 2.32
CA LEU A 521 -18.12 -10.30 1.44
C LEU A 521 -17.62 -9.32 0.36
N SER A 522 -18.32 -9.28 -0.77
CA SER A 522 -18.09 -8.32 -1.87
C SER A 522 -18.79 -6.98 -1.66
N TYR A 523 -19.50 -6.82 -0.55
CA TYR A 523 -20.29 -5.65 -0.17
C TYR A 523 -20.23 -5.47 1.35
N GLY A 524 -20.46 -4.25 1.84
CA GLY A 524 -20.50 -4.03 3.28
C GLY A 524 -20.81 -2.60 3.68
N LEU A 525 -21.41 -2.44 4.87
CA LEU A 525 -21.55 -1.13 5.50
C LEU A 525 -21.58 -1.31 7.02
N GLN A 526 -20.52 -0.88 7.68
CA GLN A 526 -20.32 -1.07 9.11
C GLN A 526 -19.94 0.23 9.81
N LYS A 527 -20.17 0.27 11.11
CA LYS A 527 -19.86 1.38 12.00
C LYS A 527 -18.98 0.90 13.16
N LEU A 528 -17.96 1.68 13.47
CA LEU A 528 -17.03 1.50 14.59
C LEU A 528 -17.25 2.65 15.57
N THR A 529 -18.00 2.40 16.64
CA THR A 529 -18.32 3.40 17.67
C THR A 529 -17.25 3.37 18.77
N PRO A 530 -16.56 4.47 19.08
CA PRO A 530 -15.66 4.53 20.24
C PRO A 530 -16.40 4.10 21.52
N ASN A 531 -15.82 3.18 22.28
CA ASN A 531 -16.47 2.58 23.46
C ASN A 531 -15.81 2.94 24.80
N GLY A 532 -14.80 3.82 24.78
CA GLY A 532 -14.09 4.28 25.97
C GLY A 532 -13.09 3.29 26.56
N THR A 533 -12.88 2.12 25.96
CA THR A 533 -11.80 1.23 26.36
C THR A 533 -10.44 1.78 25.91
N ASP A 534 -9.39 1.37 26.63
CA ASP A 534 -8.01 1.78 26.36
C ASP A 534 -7.16 0.54 26.06
N ALA A 535 -6.96 0.26 24.78
CA ALA A 535 -6.05 -0.75 24.26
C ALA A 535 -4.60 -0.28 24.38
N PHE A 536 -3.69 -1.21 24.67
CA PHE A 536 -2.27 -0.94 24.64
C PHE A 536 -1.79 -1.01 23.19
N ASP A 537 -1.33 0.11 22.65
CA ASP A 537 -0.93 0.25 21.25
C ASP A 537 0.23 1.23 21.12
N ILE A 538 0.95 1.19 20.00
CA ILE A 538 1.89 2.24 19.64
C ILE A 538 1.06 3.47 19.29
N ARG A 539 1.29 4.61 19.94
CA ARG A 539 0.60 5.86 19.66
C ARG A 539 1.27 6.63 18.52
N ALA A 540 2.59 6.77 18.55
CA ALA A 540 3.34 7.51 17.54
C ALA A 540 4.78 6.99 17.44
N MET A 541 5.40 7.23 16.28
CA MET A 541 6.82 6.96 16.04
C MET A 541 7.41 8.21 15.41
N ARG A 542 8.29 8.90 16.14
CA ARG A 542 8.91 10.16 15.73
C ARG A 542 10.37 9.94 15.39
N ALA A 543 10.83 10.49 14.28
CA ALA A 543 12.25 10.50 13.98
C ALA A 543 12.97 11.51 14.89
N VAL A 544 14.00 11.05 15.59
CA VAL A 544 14.93 11.89 16.35
C VAL A 544 16.37 11.70 15.85
N PRO A 545 17.30 12.64 16.10
CA PRO A 545 18.68 12.47 15.66
C PRO A 545 19.25 11.11 16.10
N GLY A 546 19.66 10.29 15.12
CA GLY A 546 20.23 8.96 15.37
C GLY A 546 19.25 7.83 15.69
N GLY A 547 17.92 8.04 15.62
CA GLY A 547 16.96 6.98 15.92
C GLY A 547 15.49 7.42 15.94
N PHE A 548 14.72 6.84 16.87
CA PHE A 548 13.27 7.09 16.98
C PHE A 548 12.81 7.22 18.43
N GLU A 549 11.77 8.01 18.64
CA GLU A 549 10.91 7.91 19.83
C GLU A 549 9.63 7.16 19.47
N LEU A 550 9.40 6.00 20.11
CA LEU A 550 8.13 5.30 20.07
C LEU A 550 7.31 5.67 21.31
N GLU A 551 6.17 6.28 21.10
CA GLU A 551 5.19 6.58 22.15
C GLU A 551 4.12 5.50 22.17
N TYR A 552 3.72 5.02 23.33
CA TYR A 552 2.68 4.03 23.55
C TYR A 552 1.48 4.63 24.29
N THR A 553 0.29 4.07 24.09
CA THR A 553 -0.94 4.56 24.73
C THR A 553 -0.95 4.36 26.25
N GLN A 554 -0.21 3.36 26.74
CA GLN A 554 -0.13 3.00 28.16
C GLN A 554 1.32 2.79 28.63
N PRO A 555 1.60 2.88 29.94
CA PRO A 555 2.93 2.65 30.50
C PRO A 555 3.42 1.21 30.28
N VAL A 556 4.61 1.05 29.70
CA VAL A 556 5.30 -0.24 29.51
C VAL A 556 5.58 -0.91 30.86
N SER A 557 5.38 -2.23 30.92
CA SER A 557 5.55 -3.04 32.14
C SER A 557 7.00 -3.12 32.62
N THR A 558 7.18 -3.46 33.89
CA THR A 558 8.52 -3.72 34.47
C THR A 558 9.22 -4.89 33.78
N GLU A 559 8.47 -5.90 33.38
CA GLU A 559 8.97 -7.12 32.74
C GLU A 559 9.51 -6.80 31.34
N THR A 560 8.74 -6.04 30.54
CA THR A 560 9.19 -5.58 29.22
C THR A 560 10.40 -4.63 29.35
N ALA A 561 10.39 -3.75 30.35
CA ALA A 561 11.47 -2.80 30.57
C ALA A 561 12.81 -3.48 30.93
N ALA A 562 12.79 -4.65 31.60
CA ALA A 562 13.99 -5.37 32.02
C ALA A 562 14.86 -5.86 30.85
N SER A 563 14.27 -6.09 29.68
CA SER A 563 14.96 -6.54 28.47
C SER A 563 14.67 -5.65 27.24
N LEU A 564 14.38 -4.37 27.47
CA LEU A 564 13.74 -3.46 26.50
C LEU A 564 14.39 -3.46 25.10
N VAL A 565 15.71 -3.32 25.01
CA VAL A 565 16.45 -3.34 23.73
C VAL A 565 16.19 -4.64 22.95
N GLY A 566 16.14 -5.77 23.65
CA GLY A 566 15.98 -7.10 23.08
C GLY A 566 14.60 -7.36 22.44
N HIS A 567 13.61 -6.49 22.67
CA HIS A 567 12.29 -6.59 22.07
C HIS A 567 12.22 -5.99 20.66
N TYR A 568 13.15 -5.11 20.30
CA TYR A 568 13.06 -4.44 19.00
C TYR A 568 13.71 -5.26 17.90
N ARG A 569 12.98 -5.46 16.80
CA ARG A 569 13.51 -5.96 15.53
C ARG A 569 13.37 -4.85 14.51
N ILE A 570 14.48 -4.45 13.91
CA ILE A 570 14.51 -3.34 12.97
C ILE A 570 15.08 -3.80 11.64
N LYS A 571 14.39 -3.48 10.56
CA LYS A 571 14.90 -3.58 9.19
C LYS A 571 14.74 -2.25 8.48
N GLN A 572 15.62 -1.97 7.53
CA GLN A 572 15.41 -0.88 6.59
C GLN A 572 15.69 -1.33 5.17
N TRP A 573 15.02 -0.70 4.21
CA TRP A 573 15.21 -0.93 2.77
C TRP A 573 14.81 0.32 2.00
N ARG A 574 15.13 0.36 0.70
CA ARG A 574 14.52 1.32 -0.22
C ARG A 574 13.83 0.59 -1.37
N TYR A 575 13.10 1.35 -2.17
CA TYR A 575 12.47 0.85 -3.38
C TYR A 575 13.17 1.37 -4.62
N VAL A 576 13.14 0.56 -5.69
CA VAL A 576 13.54 0.97 -7.04
C VAL A 576 12.31 0.90 -7.94
N PRO A 577 11.88 2.02 -8.53
CA PRO A 577 10.84 2.03 -9.57
C PRO A 577 11.29 1.22 -10.79
N THR A 578 10.40 0.36 -11.30
CA THR A 578 10.61 -0.38 -12.54
C THR A 578 9.36 -0.34 -13.39
N ALA A 579 9.45 -0.62 -14.69
CA ALA A 579 8.27 -0.74 -15.54
C ALA A 579 7.36 -1.94 -15.19
N ALA A 580 7.91 -2.94 -14.48
CA ALA A 580 7.16 -4.08 -14.00
C ALA A 580 6.11 -3.68 -12.95
N TYR A 581 5.14 -4.56 -12.73
CA TYR A 581 4.14 -4.33 -11.68
C TYR A 581 4.79 -4.41 -10.29
N GLY A 582 4.75 -3.31 -9.54
CA GLY A 582 5.41 -3.22 -8.24
C GLY A 582 6.92 -3.11 -8.40
N GLY A 583 7.66 -3.24 -7.29
CA GLY A 583 9.11 -3.17 -7.32
C GLY A 583 9.74 -3.83 -6.11
N PRO A 584 10.98 -4.33 -6.27
CA PRO A 584 11.65 -5.04 -5.20
C PRO A 584 12.01 -4.09 -4.06
N LYS A 585 11.99 -4.63 -2.84
CA LYS A 585 12.80 -4.09 -1.76
C LYS A 585 14.27 -4.33 -2.12
N VAL A 586 15.07 -3.27 -2.11
CA VAL A 586 16.52 -3.36 -2.33
C VAL A 586 17.25 -2.75 -1.15
N ASP A 587 18.52 -3.13 -1.00
CA ASP A 587 19.36 -2.74 0.13
C ASP A 587 18.68 -3.04 1.49
N GLU A 588 17.96 -4.18 1.56
CA GLU A 588 17.34 -4.62 2.81
C GLU A 588 18.43 -5.05 3.80
N GLU A 589 18.44 -4.40 4.95
CA GLU A 589 19.40 -4.69 6.02
C GLU A 589 18.71 -4.66 7.39
N SER A 590 19.15 -5.55 8.28
CA SER A 590 18.74 -5.53 9.68
C SER A 590 19.58 -4.52 10.45
N LEU A 591 18.93 -3.72 11.31
CA LEU A 591 19.61 -2.80 12.21
C LEU A 591 19.55 -3.34 13.65
N THR A 592 20.63 -3.17 14.40
CA THR A 592 20.67 -3.46 15.83
C THR A 592 20.50 -2.17 16.61
N ALA A 593 19.52 -2.13 17.51
CA ALA A 593 19.38 -1.02 18.43
C ALA A 593 20.56 -1.00 19.41
N GLN A 594 21.29 0.11 19.44
CA GLN A 594 22.39 0.32 20.38
C GLN A 594 21.85 0.52 21.80
N SER A 595 20.73 1.25 21.92
CA SER A 595 20.05 1.50 23.19
C SER A 595 18.56 1.68 22.99
N ALA A 596 17.81 1.46 24.07
CA ALA A 596 16.38 1.72 24.20
C ALA A 596 16.16 2.29 25.59
N THR A 597 15.83 3.58 25.67
CA THR A 597 15.66 4.29 26.93
C THR A 597 14.19 4.58 27.16
N LEU A 598 13.66 4.10 28.28
CA LEU A 598 12.28 4.31 28.68
C LEU A 598 12.13 5.63 29.43
N SER A 599 11.13 6.42 29.08
CA SER A 599 10.76 7.66 29.76
C SER A 599 10.31 7.41 31.20
N ALA A 600 10.30 8.47 32.02
CA ALA A 600 9.90 8.38 33.43
C ALA A 600 8.44 7.90 33.61
N ASP A 601 7.53 8.32 32.73
CA ASP A 601 6.13 7.87 32.71
C ASP A 601 5.93 6.50 32.03
N ARG A 602 7.03 5.91 31.53
CA ARG A 602 7.10 4.64 30.81
C ARG A 602 6.25 4.55 29.55
N ARG A 603 5.88 5.69 28.96
CA ARG A 603 5.08 5.72 27.72
C ARG A 603 5.91 5.95 26.47
N THR A 604 7.17 6.35 26.60
CA THR A 604 8.02 6.64 25.45
C THR A 604 9.32 5.86 25.54
N VAL A 605 9.70 5.21 24.44
CA VAL A 605 10.99 4.56 24.28
C VAL A 605 11.79 5.29 23.22
N THR A 606 12.93 5.84 23.60
CA THR A 606 13.91 6.41 22.68
C THR A 606 14.89 5.32 22.25
N LEU A 607 14.87 4.95 20.97
CA LEU A 607 15.80 4.01 20.35
C LEU A 607 16.96 4.77 19.71
N THR A 608 18.19 4.31 19.95
CA THR A 608 19.38 4.73 19.19
C THR A 608 19.72 3.65 18.17
N LEU A 609 19.75 4.02 16.89
CA LEU A 609 19.92 3.11 15.76
C LEU A 609 21.11 3.55 14.87
N PRO A 610 22.35 3.15 15.21
CA PRO A 610 23.47 3.35 14.29
C PRO A 610 23.18 2.69 12.93
N GLY A 611 23.48 3.39 11.84
CA GLY A 611 23.23 2.90 10.48
C GLY A 611 21.86 3.26 9.88
N LEU A 612 21.04 4.04 10.60
CA LEU A 612 19.84 4.65 10.05
C LEU A 612 20.19 5.53 8.83
N LYS A 613 19.51 5.32 7.71
CA LYS A 613 19.75 6.05 6.44
C LYS A 613 18.50 6.81 6.00
N ALA A 614 18.72 7.96 5.35
CA ALA A 614 17.67 8.63 4.58
C ALA A 614 17.31 7.81 3.34
N ASP A 615 16.19 8.17 2.71
CA ASP A 615 15.61 7.44 1.57
C ASP A 615 15.37 5.96 1.89
N ARG A 616 14.76 5.68 3.05
CA ARG A 616 14.46 4.32 3.51
C ARG A 616 13.03 4.19 4.02
N VAL A 617 12.48 2.99 3.91
CA VAL A 617 11.44 2.52 4.83
C VAL A 617 12.15 1.80 5.97
N VAL A 618 11.80 2.14 7.20
CA VAL A 618 12.33 1.53 8.42
C VAL A 618 11.19 0.84 9.14
N HIS A 619 11.22 -0.50 9.14
CA HIS A 619 10.26 -1.33 9.85
C HIS A 619 10.77 -1.59 11.25
N VAL A 620 10.02 -1.14 12.26
CA VAL A 620 10.32 -1.36 13.68
C VAL A 620 9.21 -2.22 14.27
N ARG A 621 9.59 -3.39 14.79
CA ARG A 621 8.70 -4.32 15.48
C ARG A 621 9.05 -4.38 16.97
N SER A 622 8.10 -3.99 17.82
CA SER A 622 8.14 -4.14 19.30
C SER A 622 7.69 -5.56 19.67
N ALA A 623 8.51 -6.56 19.36
CA ALA A 623 8.12 -7.97 19.33
C ALA A 623 7.66 -8.50 20.69
N ARG A 624 6.67 -9.40 20.66
CA ARG A 624 6.16 -10.06 21.87
C ARG A 624 7.23 -10.97 22.52
N PRO A 625 7.21 -11.16 23.85
CA PRO A 625 6.28 -10.57 24.81
C PRO A 625 6.52 -9.06 24.97
N PHE A 626 5.46 -8.24 24.94
CA PHE A 626 5.55 -6.79 25.12
C PHE A 626 4.24 -6.29 25.71
N SER A 627 4.27 -5.88 26.98
CA SER A 627 3.07 -5.61 27.77
C SER A 627 3.06 -4.25 28.44
N ALA A 628 1.86 -3.75 28.69
CA ALA A 628 1.61 -2.63 29.57
C ALA A 628 1.66 -3.07 31.04
N THR A 629 1.74 -2.10 31.95
CA THR A 629 1.78 -2.31 33.41
C THR A 629 0.57 -3.10 33.94
N ASP A 630 -0.57 -3.03 33.26
CA ASP A 630 -1.79 -3.79 33.61
C ASP A 630 -1.83 -5.20 32.97
N GLY A 631 -0.77 -5.61 32.27
CA GLY A 631 -0.63 -6.92 31.63
C GLY A 631 -1.18 -7.01 30.20
N LYS A 632 -1.84 -5.97 29.68
CA LYS A 632 -2.33 -5.97 28.29
C LYS A 632 -1.16 -6.08 27.30
N GLN A 633 -1.33 -6.91 26.27
CA GLN A 633 -0.37 -7.02 25.17
C GLN A 633 -0.59 -5.90 24.15
N LEU A 634 0.48 -5.55 23.42
CA LEU A 634 0.35 -4.64 22.27
C LEU A 634 -0.64 -5.20 21.25
N TRP A 635 -1.60 -4.34 20.88
CA TRP A 635 -2.58 -4.63 19.84
C TRP A 635 -1.89 -4.90 18.49
N SER A 636 -1.01 -4.00 18.06
CA SER A 636 -0.04 -4.27 16.99
C SER A 636 1.36 -3.83 17.40
N THR A 637 2.35 -4.63 17.01
CA THR A 637 3.75 -4.40 17.37
C THR A 637 4.56 -3.68 16.29
N GLU A 638 3.99 -3.54 15.09
CA GLU A 638 4.71 -3.15 13.87
C GLU A 638 4.43 -1.71 13.45
N ALA A 639 5.49 -1.00 13.06
CA ALA A 639 5.45 0.33 12.51
C ALA A 639 6.40 0.43 11.31
N TRP A 640 5.93 1.01 10.20
CA TRP A 640 6.75 1.26 9.01
C TRP A 640 6.94 2.76 8.84
N TYR A 641 8.13 3.25 9.14
CA TYR A 641 8.48 4.65 9.01
C TYR A 641 9.10 4.93 7.63
N THR A 642 8.59 5.90 6.89
CA THR A 642 9.22 6.41 5.66
C THR A 642 10.19 7.52 6.03
N MET A 643 11.48 7.24 6.00
CA MET A 643 12.57 8.16 6.31
C MET A 643 13.05 8.83 5.02
N ASN A 644 12.40 9.91 4.58
CA ASN A 644 12.85 10.67 3.42
C ASN A 644 14.11 11.46 3.73
N GLN A 645 14.17 12.05 4.93
CA GLN A 645 15.30 12.83 5.47
C GLN A 645 15.52 12.50 6.94
N LEU A 646 16.78 12.52 7.38
CA LEU A 646 17.11 12.35 8.79
C LEU A 646 16.79 13.62 9.60
N PRO A 647 16.17 13.50 10.77
CA PRO A 647 15.92 14.63 11.68
C PRO A 647 17.26 15.22 12.18
N GLY A 648 17.31 16.54 12.33
CA GLY A 648 18.54 17.23 12.73
C GLY A 648 19.56 17.42 11.60
N ALA A 649 19.30 16.94 10.37
CA ALA A 649 19.94 17.41 9.15
C ALA A 649 19.49 18.86 8.89
N THR A 650 19.97 19.78 9.70
CA THR A 650 19.64 21.20 9.62
C THR A 650 20.42 21.84 8.49
N SER A 651 19.78 22.79 7.81
CA SER A 651 20.45 23.67 6.86
C SER A 651 21.48 24.49 7.62
N ARG A 652 22.75 24.13 7.50
CA ARG A 652 23.87 24.84 8.11
C ARG A 652 24.46 25.81 7.11
N THR A 653 24.59 27.07 7.50
CA THR A 653 25.07 28.14 6.63
C THR A 653 26.37 28.71 7.17
N GLY A 654 27.39 28.73 6.34
CA GLY A 654 28.70 29.25 6.68
C GLY A 654 29.71 28.96 5.58
N GLU A 655 30.99 29.05 5.93
CA GLU A 655 32.08 28.76 5.00
C GLU A 655 32.23 27.25 4.79
N VAL A 656 32.52 26.85 3.56
CA VAL A 656 32.99 25.50 3.24
C VAL A 656 34.50 25.59 3.07
N GLN A 657 35.24 25.14 4.07
CA GLN A 657 36.69 25.26 4.12
C GLN A 657 37.35 24.05 3.46
N GLY A 658 38.18 24.29 2.47
CA GLY A 658 39.02 23.32 1.80
C GLY A 658 40.47 23.35 2.29
N VAL A 659 41.35 22.79 1.47
CA VAL A 659 42.80 22.73 1.66
C VAL A 659 43.42 24.08 2.07
N ASN A 660 44.40 24.03 2.98
CA ASN A 660 45.11 25.20 3.53
C ASN A 660 44.21 26.28 4.15
N GLY A 661 43.02 25.92 4.62
CA GLY A 661 42.09 26.86 5.25
C GLY A 661 41.49 27.87 4.26
N LYS A 662 41.50 27.55 2.96
CA LYS A 662 40.81 28.34 1.93
C LYS A 662 39.33 27.96 1.88
N CYS A 663 38.51 28.85 1.35
CA CYS A 663 37.08 28.67 1.25
C CYS A 663 36.65 28.36 -0.18
N LEU A 664 35.58 27.59 -0.30
CA LEU A 664 34.81 27.42 -1.52
C LEU A 664 34.14 28.77 -1.87
N ASP A 665 34.40 29.28 -3.06
CA ASP A 665 34.10 30.66 -3.43
C ASP A 665 33.38 30.71 -4.79
N VAL A 666 32.31 31.49 -4.86
CA VAL A 666 31.66 31.85 -6.13
C VAL A 666 32.44 33.01 -6.76
N ASP A 667 33.04 32.77 -7.93
CA ASP A 667 33.89 33.76 -8.58
C ASP A 667 33.20 35.11 -8.76
N ASN A 668 33.85 36.17 -8.28
CA ASN A 668 33.37 37.55 -8.30
C ASN A 668 31.98 37.78 -7.67
N SER A 669 31.50 36.87 -6.79
CA SER A 669 30.12 36.87 -6.29
C SER A 669 29.06 36.90 -7.40
N SER A 670 29.39 36.41 -8.60
CA SER A 670 28.51 36.50 -9.76
C SER A 670 27.35 35.50 -9.67
N THR A 671 26.12 36.00 -9.78
CA THR A 671 24.90 35.17 -9.78
C THR A 671 24.50 34.67 -11.16
N ALA A 672 25.34 34.82 -12.20
CA ALA A 672 25.07 34.23 -13.51
C ALA A 672 25.08 32.69 -13.43
N ASP A 673 24.24 32.03 -14.23
CA ASP A 673 24.33 30.57 -14.38
C ASP A 673 25.65 30.22 -15.07
N GLY A 674 26.33 29.20 -14.54
CA GLY A 674 27.63 28.78 -15.02
C GLY A 674 28.81 29.56 -14.44
N THR A 675 28.59 30.43 -13.44
CA THR A 675 29.70 31.06 -12.71
C THR A 675 30.64 29.99 -12.15
N LYS A 676 31.95 30.16 -12.37
CA LYS A 676 32.97 29.24 -11.87
C LYS A 676 32.97 29.23 -10.33
N VAL A 677 33.06 28.05 -9.73
CA VAL A 677 33.38 27.89 -8.31
C VAL A 677 34.88 27.64 -8.16
N GLN A 678 35.51 28.26 -7.17
CA GLN A 678 36.96 28.27 -6.99
C GLN A 678 37.38 28.16 -5.52
N LEU A 679 38.68 27.96 -5.27
CA LEU A 679 39.29 28.24 -3.98
C LEU A 679 39.63 29.72 -3.86
N TRP A 680 39.37 30.29 -2.69
CA TRP A 680 39.79 31.64 -2.34
C TRP A 680 40.09 31.75 -0.85
N ASN A 681 40.93 32.70 -0.44
CA ASN A 681 41.09 33.02 0.97
C ASN A 681 39.74 33.32 1.63
N CYS A 682 39.49 32.73 2.80
CA CYS A 682 38.25 32.98 3.53
C CYS A 682 38.15 34.47 3.88
N ASN A 683 37.06 35.11 3.45
CA ASN A 683 36.87 36.56 3.51
C ASN A 683 35.47 36.95 4.02
N GLY A 684 34.63 35.98 4.40
CA GLY A 684 33.30 36.21 4.99
C GLY A 684 32.26 36.84 4.06
N THR A 685 32.56 37.01 2.77
CA THR A 685 31.62 37.56 1.79
C THR A 685 30.49 36.57 1.46
N ALA A 686 29.42 37.07 0.84
CA ALA A 686 28.30 36.22 0.43
C ALA A 686 28.69 35.13 -0.59
N ALA A 687 29.78 35.33 -1.36
CA ALA A 687 30.32 34.31 -2.27
C ALA A 687 30.83 33.05 -1.58
N GLN A 688 31.12 33.12 -0.28
CA GLN A 688 31.67 32.01 0.51
C GLN A 688 30.68 31.49 1.56
N LYS A 689 29.48 32.08 1.63
CA LYS A 689 28.41 31.62 2.52
C LYS A 689 27.57 30.58 1.82
N TRP A 690 27.88 29.33 2.11
CA TRP A 690 27.17 28.17 1.58
C TRP A 690 26.19 27.61 2.61
N THR A 691 24.98 27.32 2.18
CA THR A 691 23.98 26.57 2.93
C THR A 691 24.01 25.11 2.48
N VAL A 692 24.48 24.23 3.34
CA VAL A 692 24.33 22.78 3.14
C VAL A 692 22.95 22.40 3.61
N SER A 693 22.07 22.12 2.67
CA SER A 693 20.64 21.90 2.91
C SER A 693 20.35 20.43 3.23
N GLY A 694 19.27 20.16 3.97
CA GLY A 694 18.82 18.78 4.28
C GLY A 694 18.35 17.97 3.07
N ASP A 695 18.21 18.61 1.91
CA ASP A 695 17.90 17.97 0.61
C ASP A 695 19.15 17.61 -0.22
N GLU A 696 20.31 17.51 0.45
CA GLU A 696 21.60 17.15 -0.14
C GLU A 696 22.16 18.19 -1.15
N THR A 697 21.56 19.38 -1.26
CA THR A 697 22.12 20.48 -2.06
C THR A 697 23.04 21.39 -1.24
N VAL A 698 24.07 21.94 -1.89
CA VAL A 698 24.97 22.96 -1.32
C VAL A 698 24.72 24.27 -2.07
N ARG A 699 24.29 25.33 -1.38
CA ARG A 699 23.74 26.54 -2.02
C ARG A 699 24.49 27.81 -1.65
N ALA A 700 24.74 28.69 -2.61
CA ALA A 700 25.23 30.04 -2.36
C ALA A 700 24.50 31.03 -3.27
N LEU A 701 24.32 32.27 -2.80
CA LEU A 701 23.71 33.36 -3.59
C LEU A 701 22.37 32.98 -4.26
N GLY A 702 21.56 32.15 -3.59
CA GLY A 702 20.25 31.69 -4.09
C GLY A 702 20.32 30.60 -5.17
N LYS A 703 21.49 30.00 -5.39
CA LYS A 703 21.76 29.00 -6.43
C LYS A 703 22.49 27.78 -5.87
N CYS A 704 22.60 26.72 -6.66
CA CYS A 704 23.14 25.43 -6.27
C CYS A 704 24.55 25.21 -6.80
N LEU A 705 25.39 24.51 -6.02
CA LEU A 705 26.65 23.93 -6.45
C LEU A 705 26.34 22.81 -7.45
N ASP A 706 26.77 22.97 -8.69
CA ASP A 706 26.28 22.25 -9.86
C ASP A 706 27.45 21.69 -10.67
N ILE A 707 27.26 20.50 -11.23
CA ILE A 707 28.19 19.94 -12.21
C ILE A 707 27.77 20.39 -13.60
N ASP A 708 28.71 21.00 -14.33
CA ASP A 708 28.41 21.52 -15.66
C ASP A 708 27.85 20.45 -16.60
N ASN A 709 26.66 20.73 -17.14
CA ASN A 709 25.87 19.83 -17.99
C ASN A 709 25.65 18.42 -17.39
N GLY A 710 25.76 18.25 -16.08
CA GLY A 710 25.68 16.95 -15.41
C GLY A 710 26.77 15.96 -15.85
N GLY A 711 27.92 16.46 -16.31
CA GLY A 711 29.02 15.62 -16.79
C GLY A 711 29.58 14.68 -15.73
N THR A 712 30.14 13.54 -16.15
CA THR A 712 30.67 12.51 -15.23
C THR A 712 32.16 12.25 -15.43
N ALA A 713 32.83 12.96 -16.33
CA ALA A 713 34.26 12.82 -16.61
C ALA A 713 35.14 13.55 -15.58
N ASP A 714 36.37 13.08 -15.39
CA ASP A 714 37.35 13.82 -14.57
C ASP A 714 37.69 15.15 -15.25
N GLY A 715 37.82 16.21 -14.46
CA GLY A 715 38.00 17.57 -14.97
C GLY A 715 36.70 18.30 -15.32
N THR A 716 35.53 17.66 -15.17
CA THR A 716 34.25 18.34 -15.40
C THR A 716 34.10 19.52 -14.43
N LYS A 717 33.85 20.72 -14.95
CA LYS A 717 33.74 21.95 -14.18
C LYS A 717 32.59 21.87 -13.16
N VAL A 718 32.84 22.37 -11.95
CA VAL A 718 31.81 22.66 -10.96
C VAL A 718 31.51 24.17 -10.96
N GLN A 719 30.23 24.50 -10.92
CA GLN A 719 29.73 25.86 -11.16
C GLN A 719 28.58 26.22 -10.22
N LEU A 720 28.21 27.49 -10.22
CA LEU A 720 26.98 27.97 -9.62
C LEU A 720 25.88 27.97 -10.70
N TYR A 721 24.75 27.31 -10.42
CA TYR A 721 23.63 27.21 -11.35
C TYR A 721 22.28 27.27 -10.63
N GLY A 722 21.23 27.72 -11.31
CA GLY A 722 19.86 27.70 -10.81
C GLY A 722 19.48 26.32 -10.27
N CYS A 723 18.96 26.27 -9.04
CA CYS A 723 18.56 25.00 -8.44
C CYS A 723 17.44 24.36 -9.27
N ASN A 724 17.72 23.22 -9.88
CA ASN A 724 16.87 22.54 -10.86
C ASN A 724 16.45 21.13 -10.44
N GLY A 725 16.91 20.67 -9.27
CA GLY A 725 16.55 19.36 -8.69
C GLY A 725 17.19 18.16 -9.40
N SER A 726 18.14 18.39 -10.31
CA SER A 726 18.91 17.31 -10.93
C SER A 726 19.94 16.72 -9.97
N ALA A 727 20.32 15.47 -10.21
CA ALA A 727 21.35 14.80 -9.41
C ALA A 727 22.75 15.44 -9.55
N ALA A 728 22.95 16.34 -10.53
CA ALA A 728 24.16 17.13 -10.69
C ALA A 728 24.36 18.14 -9.55
N GLN A 729 23.31 18.43 -8.78
CA GLN A 729 23.29 19.40 -7.68
C GLN A 729 23.30 18.74 -6.29
N THR A 730 23.42 17.41 -6.26
CA THR A 730 23.43 16.61 -5.03
C THR A 730 24.87 16.35 -4.58
N TRP A 731 25.14 16.56 -3.29
CA TRP A 731 26.48 16.42 -2.71
C TRP A 731 26.41 15.73 -1.35
N GLN A 732 27.02 14.56 -1.26
CA GLN A 732 26.99 13.69 -0.09
C GLN A 732 28.33 13.75 0.67
N PRO A 733 28.35 14.34 1.88
CA PRO A 733 29.56 14.33 2.69
C PRO A 733 29.91 12.90 3.11
N GLN A 734 31.18 12.55 3.00
CA GLN A 734 31.72 11.26 3.39
C GLN A 734 32.44 11.36 4.74
N ALA A 735 32.54 10.24 5.46
CA ALA A 735 33.20 10.19 6.77
C ALA A 735 34.69 10.56 6.71
N ASP A 736 35.31 10.41 5.53
CA ASP A 736 36.70 10.81 5.30
C ASP A 736 36.87 12.32 5.06
N GLY A 737 35.78 13.10 4.97
CA GLY A 737 35.80 14.53 4.70
C GLY A 737 35.75 14.90 3.21
N THR A 738 35.57 13.93 2.31
CA THR A 738 35.27 14.21 0.89
C THR A 738 33.79 14.57 0.70
N LEU A 739 33.50 15.34 -0.36
CA LEU A 739 32.14 15.66 -0.75
C LEU A 739 31.85 15.01 -2.11
N ARG A 740 31.04 13.94 -2.12
CA ARG A 740 30.83 13.09 -3.29
C ARG A 740 29.52 13.42 -3.99
N ASN A 741 29.53 13.52 -5.31
CA ASN A 741 28.32 13.59 -6.10
C ASN A 741 27.84 12.16 -6.45
N PRO A 742 26.60 11.77 -6.12
CA PRO A 742 26.12 10.40 -6.32
C PRO A 742 25.89 10.03 -7.80
N GLN A 743 25.59 11.01 -8.68
CA GLN A 743 25.38 10.75 -10.12
C GLN A 743 26.68 10.34 -10.82
N SER A 744 27.75 11.11 -10.61
CA SER A 744 29.06 10.86 -11.21
C SER A 744 29.88 9.81 -10.43
N GLY A 745 29.57 9.62 -9.15
CA GLY A 745 30.35 8.82 -8.22
C GLY A 745 31.68 9.47 -7.80
N LYS A 746 31.93 10.74 -8.19
CA LYS A 746 33.18 11.48 -8.05
C LYS A 746 33.12 12.54 -6.96
N CYS A 747 34.28 13.06 -6.59
CA CYS A 747 34.43 14.00 -5.48
C CYS A 747 34.64 15.44 -5.95
N LEU A 748 34.17 16.39 -5.14
CA LEU A 748 34.46 17.82 -5.27
C LEU A 748 35.97 18.03 -5.06
N ASP A 749 36.65 18.58 -6.05
CA ASP A 749 38.11 18.61 -6.08
C ASP A 749 38.64 19.99 -6.50
N ALA A 750 39.63 20.50 -5.77
CA ALA A 750 40.38 21.68 -6.18
C ALA A 750 41.47 21.31 -7.21
N SER A 751 41.32 21.82 -8.43
CA SER A 751 42.09 21.39 -9.61
C SER A 751 43.61 21.63 -9.50
N GLY A 752 44.36 20.74 -10.15
CA GLY A 752 45.79 20.90 -10.41
C GLY A 752 46.73 20.74 -9.21
N GLY A 753 46.23 20.36 -8.03
CA GLY A 753 47.06 20.20 -6.82
C GLY A 753 47.74 21.49 -6.35
N VAL A 754 47.23 22.65 -6.80
CA VAL A 754 47.73 23.99 -6.48
C VAL A 754 46.68 24.77 -5.68
N TRP A 755 47.10 25.42 -4.61
CA TRP A 755 46.21 26.00 -3.60
C TRP A 755 46.20 27.54 -3.67
N ASN A 756 46.20 28.12 -4.86
CA ASN A 756 46.19 29.57 -5.02
C ASN A 756 44.76 30.11 -5.05
N ASP A 757 44.60 31.39 -4.73
CA ASP A 757 43.33 32.09 -4.96
C ASP A 757 42.99 32.02 -6.46
N GLY A 758 41.77 31.60 -6.76
CA GLY A 758 41.28 31.43 -8.12
C GLY A 758 41.37 30.02 -8.69
N THR A 759 41.98 29.06 -7.97
CA THR A 759 42.04 27.64 -8.39
C THR A 759 40.62 27.10 -8.64
N PRO A 760 40.28 26.64 -9.86
CA PRO A 760 38.95 26.11 -10.18
C PRO A 760 38.61 24.83 -9.41
N ILE A 761 37.32 24.66 -9.12
CA ILE A 761 36.76 23.40 -8.61
C ILE A 761 36.19 22.57 -9.76
N HIS A 762 36.49 21.27 -9.75
CA HIS A 762 36.05 20.31 -10.75
C HIS A 762 35.67 18.96 -10.11
N LEU A 763 35.13 18.04 -10.91
CA LEU A 763 34.98 16.65 -10.53
C LEU A 763 36.28 15.88 -10.76
N TRP A 764 36.61 15.02 -9.80
CA TRP A 764 37.70 14.08 -9.96
C TRP A 764 37.42 12.76 -9.23
N ALA A 765 38.04 11.67 -9.68
CA ALA A 765 38.02 10.40 -8.98
C ALA A 765 38.37 10.59 -7.49
N CYS A 766 37.56 10.02 -6.59
CA CYS A 766 37.77 10.17 -5.16
C CYS A 766 39.08 9.48 -4.74
N HIS A 767 40.03 10.24 -4.19
CA HIS A 767 41.34 9.75 -3.78
C HIS A 767 41.79 10.29 -2.41
N THR A 768 40.91 11.01 -1.69
CA THR A 768 41.14 11.45 -0.30
C THR A 768 42.34 12.37 -0.08
N GLY A 769 42.88 12.96 -1.14
CA GLY A 769 43.96 13.94 -1.06
C GLY A 769 43.48 15.26 -0.44
N PRO A 770 44.39 16.14 0.01
CA PRO A 770 44.01 17.43 0.62
C PRO A 770 43.08 18.30 -0.25
N ASN A 771 43.22 18.27 -1.59
CA ASN A 771 42.33 18.93 -2.57
C ASN A 771 40.85 18.53 -2.48
N GLN A 772 40.56 17.38 -1.89
CA GLN A 772 39.20 16.82 -1.82
C GLN A 772 38.61 16.89 -0.41
N LYS A 773 39.35 17.43 0.57
CA LYS A 773 38.88 17.53 1.94
C LYS A 773 38.17 18.85 2.15
N TRP A 774 36.91 18.76 2.59
CA TRP A 774 36.04 19.90 2.81
C TRP A 774 35.43 19.83 4.21
N ALA A 775 35.75 20.82 5.04
CA ALA A 775 35.04 21.09 6.28
C ALA A 775 33.83 21.97 5.96
N LEU A 776 32.65 21.36 6.06
CA LEU A 776 31.39 22.02 5.80
C LEU A 776 30.91 22.75 7.09
N PRO A 777 30.06 23.80 7.01
CA PRO A 777 29.76 24.74 8.10
C PRO A 777 28.96 24.22 9.29
#